data_AF-A0A2V1DY14-F1
#
_entry.id   AF-A0A2V1DY14-F1
#
_cell.length_a   1.000
_cell.length_b   1.000
_cell.length_c   1.000
_cell.angle_alpha   90.00
_cell.angle_beta   90.00
_cell.angle_gamma   90.00
#
_symmetry.space_group_name_H-M   'P 1'
#
loop_
_entity.id
_entity.type
_entity.pdbx_description
1 polymer ?
#
loop_
_entity_poly.entity_id
_entity_poly.type
_entity_poly.pdbx_seq_one_letter_code
_entity_poly.pdbx_strand_id
1 'polypeptide(L)'
;MDPSNLSDSTEIGGSFVTNSVKSQAPASAEQFQFISIQNLGEAKGRQNQRRLRSHAVKQALRTKKALKEKEAQDAAISAAIYAENPGRAHIATNKTETLTVPSVSAPSQLLDPSLIFGVTSPRLRQLLLPISAKYAAEPVFSLSEGILFQTYRSVFRVGLTEPALLNAVKLTLVYATQGLSTSREALEYKDKAITSLRSTLGALDMSILESTMGAILLLADLSAALLTGSRRIVDHNTFVELRWTRDSWDSTFELGLGFQRVRHLLDVALVVILEDLHSLQWKRDSATFSCGDAVDLIHVDNQQASIQSRIYNRLLDASLSPLLRCFYTAAYLGATVLCCKVWVVSVIPPFVSRLLLHNLLALADDPIWSRHPDLLLWLLTLGASFSSEGNIRSEYVSLLHAQSAKGWDRAYSFWPQVQQVLKQFIWSDKAIADKEGRIEAQHRIGMPALTRFRAQDGHIPGQLMCEYYSQRATVPGTFIITESSLVSRTHDAMSPHSPMILTKAQTAGWKAVVEEVHARRCPIFCQLIAVGRVSDPELARRDGLQIVAPSAIPWNKDSAPIPVAMSAVQVADVIQSFVISARNAIDAGFDGVEIHGANGYLVDQFLQEGSNQRTDGYGGSITNRSRFAVQLLEAVGDAIGFDRLALRLSPWSTFQGMGMGKEATIAQFSDVISRAQDLNIAYLHLVESRVTGNEDTGGSESLDFAINLWKGSVLVAGGHTPESARTLVDETFPGRDIMVTFGRLFVANPDLVFRIREGIKLNRYKREYFYAGGSRGYLDYPFSESFPAH
;
A
#
# COMPACT_ATOMS: atom_id res chain seq x y z
N MET A 1 0.33 0.94 -69.60
CA MET A 1 1.70 0.61 -70.06
C MET A 1 2.18 1.84 -70.79
N ASP A 2 3.16 2.56 -70.24
CA ASP A 2 3.85 3.67 -70.93
C ASP A 2 5.25 3.85 -70.31
N PRO A 3 6.26 4.39 -71.04
CA PRO A 3 7.67 4.22 -70.69
C PRO A 3 8.43 5.54 -70.36
N SER A 4 9.76 5.37 -70.14
CA SER A 4 10.89 6.33 -70.33
C SER A 4 11.57 6.92 -69.08
N ASN A 5 12.81 7.44 -69.16
CA ASN A 5 14.11 6.86 -69.59
C ASN A 5 15.26 7.80 -69.10
N LEU A 6 16.53 7.32 -69.04
CA LEU A 6 17.80 8.12 -68.90
C LEU A 6 18.01 8.88 -67.55
N SER A 7 19.23 9.20 -67.06
CA SER A 7 20.64 8.79 -67.34
C SER A 7 21.60 9.39 -66.26
N ASP A 8 22.75 8.76 -66.02
CA ASP A 8 24.12 9.28 -65.66
C ASP A 8 24.33 10.67 -65.00
N SER A 9 25.41 11.00 -64.27
CA SER A 9 26.56 10.42 -63.55
C SER A 9 27.54 11.59 -63.29
N THR A 10 28.38 11.60 -62.24
CA THR A 10 29.77 12.17 -62.24
C THR A 10 30.44 12.18 -60.85
N GLU A 11 31.71 11.78 -60.81
CA GLU A 11 32.69 12.12 -59.74
C GLU A 11 33.57 13.30 -60.19
N ILE A 12 34.03 14.16 -59.28
CA ILE A 12 35.29 14.92 -59.41
C ILE A 12 35.94 15.07 -58.02
N GLY A 13 37.23 14.79 -57.91
CA GLY A 13 38.07 15.13 -56.75
C GLY A 13 39.06 16.26 -57.05
N GLY A 14 39.63 16.89 -56.02
CA GLY A 14 40.63 17.95 -56.15
C GLY A 14 41.41 18.22 -54.86
N SER A 15 42.73 18.39 -54.97
CA SER A 15 43.66 18.65 -53.86
C SER A 15 44.63 19.80 -54.22
N PHE A 16 45.63 20.06 -53.35
CA PHE A 16 46.69 21.10 -53.42
C PHE A 16 46.31 22.52 -52.90
N VAL A 17 47.20 23.34 -52.30
CA VAL A 17 48.38 23.19 -51.38
C VAL A 17 49.02 24.58 -51.19
N THR A 18 49.52 24.95 -49.99
CA THR A 18 50.78 25.76 -49.80
C THR A 18 51.15 26.00 -48.30
N ASN A 19 52.37 25.56 -47.91
CA ASN A 19 53.40 26.19 -47.05
C ASN A 19 52.98 27.19 -45.92
N SER A 20 53.15 26.90 -44.62
CA SER A 20 54.38 26.98 -43.77
C SER A 20 54.88 28.43 -43.50
N VAL A 21 55.18 28.92 -42.28
CA VAL A 21 56.14 28.42 -41.25
C VAL A 21 55.95 29.11 -39.84
N LYS A 22 56.28 28.40 -38.73
CA LYS A 22 56.46 28.83 -37.29
C LYS A 22 55.17 29.21 -36.51
N SER A 23 55.00 28.83 -35.22
CA SER A 23 56.00 28.60 -34.16
C SER A 23 55.79 27.37 -33.24
N GLN A 24 56.86 27.07 -32.50
CA GLN A 24 57.17 25.98 -31.55
C GLN A 24 56.08 25.44 -30.58
N ALA A 25 55.96 24.10 -30.54
CA ALA A 25 55.96 23.27 -29.32
C ALA A 25 56.36 21.81 -29.69
N PRO A 26 57.03 21.02 -28.82
CA PRO A 26 57.73 19.81 -29.26
C PRO A 26 56.87 18.57 -29.53
N ALA A 27 56.88 18.15 -30.81
CA ALA A 27 56.96 16.77 -31.31
C ALA A 27 56.28 15.62 -30.53
N SER A 28 55.04 15.34 -30.95
CA SER A 28 54.56 14.01 -31.41
C SER A 28 54.98 12.74 -30.64
N ALA A 29 54.02 12.23 -29.87
CA ALA A 29 53.43 10.88 -30.01
C ALA A 29 54.22 9.82 -30.82
N GLU A 30 54.89 8.90 -30.11
CA GLU A 30 55.17 7.56 -30.65
C GLU A 30 53.87 6.73 -30.66
N GLN A 31 53.30 6.58 -31.87
CA GLN A 31 52.41 5.52 -32.34
C GLN A 31 51.59 4.72 -31.30
N PHE A 32 50.32 5.09 -31.13
CA PHE A 32 49.28 4.13 -30.76
C PHE A 32 48.90 3.29 -31.98
N GLN A 33 49.33 2.02 -32.02
CA GLN A 33 48.70 1.01 -32.88
C GLN A 33 47.43 0.48 -32.20
N PHE A 34 46.29 0.59 -32.87
CA PHE A 34 45.11 -0.19 -32.53
C PHE A 34 45.33 -1.65 -32.91
N ILE A 35 45.47 -2.54 -31.92
CA ILE A 35 45.41 -3.99 -32.15
C ILE A 35 43.93 -4.40 -32.06
N SER A 36 43.29 -4.58 -33.21
CA SER A 36 41.93 -5.12 -33.30
C SER A 36 41.97 -6.62 -33.00
N ILE A 37 41.57 -7.02 -31.79
CA ILE A 37 41.37 -8.42 -31.44
C ILE A 37 39.96 -8.81 -31.89
N GLN A 38 39.83 -9.36 -33.10
CA GLN A 38 38.53 -9.72 -33.66
C GLN A 38 37.96 -11.03 -33.08
N ASN A 39 38.71 -11.78 -32.27
CA ASN A 39 38.17 -12.93 -31.52
C ASN A 39 38.97 -13.25 -30.23
N LEU A 40 38.26 -13.80 -29.24
CA LEU A 40 38.70 -14.04 -27.85
C LEU A 40 39.93 -14.98 -27.66
N GLY A 41 40.47 -15.56 -28.73
CA GLY A 41 41.64 -16.45 -28.67
C GLY A 41 42.98 -15.72 -28.44
N GLU A 42 43.19 -14.55 -29.05
CA GLU A 42 44.51 -13.91 -29.11
C GLU A 42 44.92 -13.19 -27.81
N ALA A 43 43.96 -12.88 -26.93
CA ALA A 43 44.21 -12.20 -25.66
C ALA A 43 45.09 -12.99 -24.67
N LYS A 44 45.35 -14.28 -24.94
CA LYS A 44 46.18 -15.17 -24.09
C LYS A 44 47.68 -15.13 -24.39
N GLY A 45 48.15 -14.31 -25.33
CA GLY A 45 49.56 -14.14 -25.67
C GLY A 45 50.40 -13.50 -24.54
N ARG A 46 51.31 -14.27 -23.91
CA ARG A 46 52.18 -13.82 -22.79
C ARG A 46 52.99 -12.54 -23.06
N GLN A 47 53.38 -12.26 -24.31
CA GLN A 47 54.13 -11.03 -24.65
C GLN A 47 53.28 -9.75 -24.55
N ASN A 48 52.01 -9.80 -24.96
CA ASN A 48 51.12 -8.62 -24.95
C ASN A 48 50.76 -8.19 -23.52
N GLN A 49 50.49 -9.15 -22.63
CA GLN A 49 50.31 -8.88 -21.19
C GLN A 49 51.56 -8.25 -20.53
N ARG A 50 52.76 -8.60 -20.99
CA ARG A 50 54.02 -8.04 -20.45
C ARG A 50 54.22 -6.58 -20.84
N ARG A 51 53.85 -6.18 -22.06
CA ARG A 51 53.95 -4.78 -22.52
C ARG A 51 52.98 -3.85 -21.79
N LEU A 52 51.72 -4.26 -21.61
CA LEU A 52 50.70 -3.51 -20.88
C LEU A 52 51.10 -3.20 -19.42
N ARG A 53 51.62 -4.20 -18.68
CA ARG A 53 52.01 -4.02 -17.26
C ARG A 53 53.18 -3.05 -17.06
N SER A 54 54.09 -2.93 -18.03
CA SER A 54 55.26 -2.04 -17.93
C SER A 54 54.88 -0.55 -17.97
N HIS A 55 53.81 -0.19 -18.69
CA HIS A 55 53.37 1.20 -18.84
C HIS A 55 52.70 1.73 -17.56
N ALA A 56 51.75 0.98 -16.99
CA ALA A 56 51.00 1.38 -15.81
C ALA A 56 51.90 1.64 -14.57
N VAL A 57 52.91 0.78 -14.36
CA VAL A 57 53.86 0.93 -13.23
C VAL A 57 54.68 2.21 -13.36
N LYS A 58 55.09 2.60 -14.57
CA LYS A 58 55.88 3.80 -14.83
C LYS A 58 55.09 5.09 -14.58
N GLN A 59 53.76 5.05 -14.77
CA GLN A 59 52.85 6.16 -14.50
C GLN A 59 52.57 6.30 -13.00
N ALA A 60 52.28 5.20 -12.30
CA ALA A 60 52.03 5.20 -10.84
C ALA A 60 53.22 5.75 -10.02
N LEU A 61 54.46 5.46 -10.43
CA LEU A 61 55.67 5.98 -9.78
C LEU A 61 55.83 7.50 -9.92
N ARG A 62 55.35 8.12 -11.02
CA ARG A 62 55.37 9.57 -11.20
C ARG A 62 54.36 10.25 -10.28
N THR A 63 53.13 9.75 -10.22
CA THR A 63 52.06 10.30 -9.36
C THR A 63 52.45 10.23 -7.88
N LYS A 64 53.08 9.14 -7.43
CA LYS A 64 53.55 8.98 -6.05
C LYS A 64 54.64 9.99 -5.66
N LYS A 65 55.46 10.45 -6.61
CA LYS A 65 56.50 11.46 -6.34
C LYS A 65 55.87 12.85 -6.14
N ALA A 66 54.96 13.25 -7.03
CA ALA A 66 54.25 14.53 -6.95
C ALA A 66 53.41 14.67 -5.66
N LEU A 67 52.80 13.59 -5.17
CA LEU A 67 52.03 13.65 -3.91
C LEU A 67 52.92 13.99 -2.70
N LYS A 68 54.11 13.40 -2.61
CA LYS A 68 55.06 13.65 -1.50
C LYS A 68 55.60 15.08 -1.49
N GLU A 69 55.83 15.65 -2.67
CA GLU A 69 56.29 17.04 -2.80
C GLU A 69 55.19 18.01 -2.32
N LYS A 70 53.90 17.70 -2.56
CA LYS A 70 52.76 18.48 -2.04
C LYS A 70 52.58 18.36 -0.53
N GLU A 71 52.62 17.14 0.03
CA GLU A 71 52.46 16.90 1.47
C GLU A 71 53.52 17.64 2.32
N ALA A 72 54.76 17.74 1.82
CA ALA A 72 55.83 18.50 2.47
C ALA A 72 55.55 20.02 2.48
N GLN A 73 54.87 20.53 1.46
CA GLN A 73 54.56 21.95 1.31
C GLN A 73 53.35 22.37 2.16
N ASP A 74 52.32 21.53 2.26
CA ASP A 74 51.17 21.75 3.13
C ASP A 74 51.56 21.72 4.63
N ALA A 75 52.48 20.83 5.02
CA ALA A 75 52.99 20.76 6.39
C ALA A 75 53.75 22.02 6.84
N ALA A 76 54.49 22.66 5.94
CA ALA A 76 55.18 23.93 6.21
C ALA A 76 54.20 25.10 6.42
N ILE A 77 53.07 25.09 5.71
CA ILE A 77 52.02 26.12 5.84
C ILE A 77 51.31 26.00 7.20
N SER A 78 50.95 24.79 7.63
CA SER A 78 50.34 24.61 8.96
C SER A 78 51.28 25.04 10.10
N ALA A 79 52.58 24.74 10.01
CA ALA A 79 53.55 25.14 11.03
C ALA A 79 53.66 26.67 11.18
N ALA A 80 53.51 27.45 10.10
CA ALA A 80 53.48 28.90 10.15
C ALA A 80 52.21 29.44 10.85
N ILE A 81 51.03 28.88 10.55
CA ILE A 81 49.75 29.32 11.09
C ILE A 81 49.67 29.13 12.62
N TYR A 82 50.26 28.07 13.17
CA TYR A 82 50.27 27.81 14.61
C TYR A 82 51.19 28.74 15.42
N ALA A 83 52.08 29.50 14.77
CA ALA A 83 52.98 30.44 15.46
C ALA A 83 52.33 31.80 15.78
N GLU A 84 51.21 32.16 15.14
CA GLU A 84 50.72 33.55 15.13
C GLU A 84 49.57 33.87 16.12
N ASN A 85 48.86 32.89 16.71
CA ASN A 85 47.69 33.18 17.57
C ASN A 85 47.47 32.18 18.72
N PRO A 86 47.93 32.47 19.96
CA PRO A 86 47.88 31.52 21.08
C PRO A 86 46.81 31.81 22.18
N GLY A 87 45.79 32.66 21.96
CA GLY A 87 44.90 33.04 23.07
C GLY A 87 43.47 33.51 22.75
N ARG A 88 42.49 32.60 22.89
CA ARG A 88 41.15 32.87 23.47
C ARG A 88 40.38 31.57 23.77
N ALA A 89 40.12 31.31 25.05
CA ALA A 89 39.29 30.22 25.57
C ALA A 89 38.57 30.67 26.86
N HIS A 90 37.56 29.90 27.30
CA HIS A 90 36.54 30.22 28.33
C HIS A 90 35.47 31.21 27.83
N ILE A 91 34.16 31.01 28.01
CA ILE A 91 33.33 30.72 29.22
C ILE A 91 32.09 29.90 28.74
N ALA A 92 31.47 28.94 29.44
CA ALA A 92 31.75 28.20 30.69
C ALA A 92 30.94 26.87 30.71
N THR A 93 30.63 26.29 31.90
CA THR A 93 30.10 24.92 32.09
C THR A 93 29.03 24.82 33.19
N ASN A 94 28.14 23.81 33.13
CA ASN A 94 27.48 23.06 34.22
C ASN A 94 26.22 22.34 33.66
N LYS A 95 25.79 21.12 34.03
CA LYS A 95 26.26 20.07 34.95
C LYS A 95 25.70 18.73 34.43
N THR A 96 26.51 17.66 34.37
CA THR A 96 26.02 16.27 34.47
C THR A 96 27.09 15.42 35.13
N GLU A 97 26.68 14.47 35.97
CA GLU A 97 27.57 13.78 36.90
C GLU A 97 28.43 12.70 36.23
N THR A 98 29.65 12.53 36.76
CA THR A 98 30.67 11.62 36.25
C THR A 98 30.41 10.16 36.62
N LEU A 99 30.42 9.28 35.62
CA LEU A 99 30.93 7.91 35.79
C LEU A 99 32.34 7.83 35.18
N THR A 100 33.25 7.21 35.92
CA THR A 100 34.69 7.24 35.67
C THR A 100 35.12 6.33 34.52
N VAL A 101 36.00 6.84 33.65
CA VAL A 101 36.72 6.05 32.64
C VAL A 101 38.12 5.73 33.18
N PRO A 102 38.59 4.46 33.14
CA PRO A 102 39.98 4.14 33.39
C PRO A 102 40.84 4.54 32.17
N SER A 103 41.89 5.33 32.39
CA SER A 103 42.87 5.64 31.36
C SER A 103 43.73 4.41 31.04
N VAL A 104 43.77 4.01 29.76
CA VAL A 104 44.82 3.12 29.24
C VAL A 104 45.39 3.73 27.97
N SER A 105 46.69 4.00 27.99
CA SER A 105 47.47 4.46 26.85
C SER A 105 47.53 3.39 25.76
N ALA A 106 47.41 3.83 24.50
CA ALA A 106 47.40 2.94 23.34
C ALA A 106 48.75 2.21 23.12
N PRO A 107 48.70 1.11 22.37
CA PRO A 107 49.59 0.96 21.23
C PRO A 107 48.79 0.84 19.91
N SER A 108 49.36 1.39 18.85
CA SER A 108 48.79 1.39 17.50
C SER A 108 48.72 -0.01 16.90
N GLN A 109 47.52 -0.58 16.86
CA GLN A 109 47.16 -1.71 16.00
C GLN A 109 46.05 -1.28 15.04
N LEU A 110 46.06 -1.81 13.80
CA LEU A 110 44.96 -1.59 12.87
C LEU A 110 43.68 -2.18 13.46
N LEU A 111 42.65 -1.34 13.63
CA LEU A 111 41.32 -1.77 14.07
C LEU A 111 40.72 -2.73 13.05
N ASP A 112 40.49 -3.97 13.47
CA ASP A 112 39.74 -4.96 12.71
C ASP A 112 38.29 -4.46 12.51
N PRO A 113 37.79 -4.32 11.27
CA PRO A 113 36.43 -3.84 11.01
C PRO A 113 35.35 -4.67 11.72
N SER A 114 35.58 -5.97 11.96
CA SER A 114 34.60 -6.84 12.63
C SER A 114 34.26 -6.40 14.07
N LEU A 115 35.18 -5.70 14.75
CA LEU A 115 34.96 -5.12 16.08
C LEU A 115 34.10 -3.85 16.03
N ILE A 116 34.15 -3.09 14.94
CA ILE A 116 33.38 -1.84 14.77
C ILE A 116 31.89 -2.14 14.55
N PHE A 117 31.57 -3.23 13.85
CA PHE A 117 30.21 -3.50 13.40
C PHE A 117 29.33 -4.35 14.34
N GLY A 118 29.89 -4.97 15.38
CA GLY A 118 29.12 -5.77 16.36
C GLY A 118 28.39 -6.96 15.73
N VAL A 119 29.01 -7.63 14.75
CA VAL A 119 28.36 -8.63 13.88
C VAL A 119 28.22 -9.97 14.58
N THR A 120 27.00 -10.46 14.75
CA THR A 120 26.70 -11.78 15.34
C THR A 120 26.78 -12.95 14.34
N SER A 121 26.54 -12.70 13.05
CA SER A 121 26.53 -13.73 12.01
C SER A 121 27.94 -14.22 11.60
N PRO A 122 28.25 -15.54 11.72
CA PRO A 122 29.56 -16.08 11.36
C PRO A 122 29.90 -15.95 9.86
N ARG A 123 28.90 -16.03 8.97
CA ARG A 123 29.09 -15.89 7.51
C ARG A 123 29.41 -14.44 7.12
N LEU A 124 28.74 -13.48 7.77
CA LEU A 124 28.97 -12.06 7.52
C LEU A 124 30.38 -11.63 7.99
N ARG A 125 30.89 -12.19 9.11
CA ARG A 125 32.31 -12.05 9.51
C ARG A 125 33.28 -12.63 8.48
N GLN A 126 32.91 -13.74 7.84
CA GLN A 126 33.78 -14.44 6.88
C GLN A 126 34.06 -13.62 5.62
N LEU A 127 33.12 -12.77 5.20
CA LEU A 127 33.27 -11.83 4.08
C LEU A 127 34.01 -10.54 4.44
N LEU A 128 34.01 -10.15 5.72
CA LEU A 128 34.76 -9.01 6.23
C LEU A 128 36.25 -9.35 6.49
N LEU A 129 36.65 -10.63 6.41
CA LEU A 129 38.01 -11.09 6.60
C LEU A 129 38.81 -11.13 5.27
N PRO A 130 40.04 -10.55 5.20
CA PRO A 130 40.81 -10.42 3.95
C PRO A 130 41.23 -11.73 3.25
N ILE A 131 41.12 -12.88 3.92
CA ILE A 131 41.73 -14.15 3.48
C ILE A 131 40.70 -15.05 2.75
N SER A 132 39.41 -14.94 3.09
CA SER A 132 38.35 -15.80 2.55
C SER A 132 38.00 -15.52 1.09
N ALA A 133 38.21 -14.27 0.64
CA ALA A 133 37.80 -13.78 -0.68
C ALA A 133 38.57 -14.40 -1.88
N LYS A 134 39.49 -15.35 -1.64
CA LYS A 134 40.31 -16.00 -2.69
C LYS A 134 39.71 -17.27 -3.31
N TYR A 135 38.62 -17.81 -2.76
CA TYR A 135 38.08 -19.13 -3.18
C TYR A 135 36.58 -19.14 -3.49
N ALA A 136 35.91 -17.98 -3.49
CA ALA A 136 34.58 -17.88 -4.07
C ALA A 136 34.70 -17.87 -5.60
N ALA A 137 33.89 -18.68 -6.30
CA ALA A 137 33.62 -18.45 -7.70
C ALA A 137 32.85 -17.11 -7.80
N GLU A 138 33.41 -16.16 -8.55
CA GLU A 138 33.06 -14.72 -8.63
C GLU A 138 31.63 -14.39 -8.13
N PRO A 139 31.53 -13.72 -6.97
CA PRO A 139 31.76 -12.26 -6.96
C PRO A 139 32.65 -11.78 -5.80
N VAL A 140 32.57 -10.48 -5.47
CA VAL A 140 33.29 -9.68 -4.43
C VAL A 140 34.49 -8.88 -4.98
N PHE A 141 34.18 -7.67 -5.45
CA PHE A 141 35.03 -6.47 -5.61
C PHE A 141 36.48 -6.62 -6.14
N SER A 142 36.68 -6.35 -7.43
CA SER A 142 38.02 -6.12 -8.01
C SER A 142 38.60 -4.76 -7.60
N LEU A 143 39.58 -4.78 -6.69
CA LEU A 143 40.39 -3.62 -6.31
C LEU A 143 41.39 -3.26 -7.42
N SER A 144 41.00 -2.40 -8.38
CA SER A 144 41.92 -1.95 -9.44
C SER A 144 41.89 -0.47 -9.84
N GLU A 145 40.89 0.34 -9.47
CA GLU A 145 40.85 1.76 -9.87
C GLU A 145 40.79 2.75 -8.70
N GLY A 146 41.85 3.55 -8.55
CA GLY A 146 42.04 4.49 -7.45
C GLY A 146 41.26 5.80 -7.51
N ILE A 147 40.21 5.88 -8.34
CA ILE A 147 39.39 7.10 -8.53
C ILE A 147 38.12 7.07 -7.65
N LEU A 148 37.62 5.88 -7.29
CA LEU A 148 36.37 5.71 -6.52
C LEU A 148 36.49 5.93 -4.99
N PHE A 149 37.70 6.07 -4.46
CA PHE A 149 37.91 6.18 -3.00
C PHE A 149 37.65 7.57 -2.40
N GLN A 150 37.31 8.59 -3.20
CA GLN A 150 37.00 9.93 -2.65
C GLN A 150 35.55 10.06 -2.15
N THR A 151 34.57 9.48 -2.85
CA THR A 151 33.14 9.50 -2.45
C THR A 151 32.83 8.54 -1.31
N TYR A 152 33.50 7.37 -1.24
CA TYR A 152 33.40 6.50 -0.05
C TYR A 152 33.93 7.18 1.23
N ARG A 153 34.75 8.24 1.10
CA ARG A 153 35.32 8.99 2.21
C ARG A 153 34.51 10.22 2.62
N SER A 154 33.53 10.67 1.82
CA SER A 154 32.64 11.79 2.20
C SER A 154 31.47 11.30 3.05
N VAL A 155 30.74 10.27 2.61
CA VAL A 155 29.62 9.68 3.37
C VAL A 155 30.07 9.17 4.75
N PHE A 156 31.29 8.65 4.84
CA PHE A 156 31.86 8.11 6.09
C PHE A 156 32.70 9.14 6.87
N ARG A 157 32.80 10.40 6.44
CA ARG A 157 33.58 11.44 7.13
C ARG A 157 32.95 11.89 8.46
N VAL A 158 31.64 11.67 8.62
CA VAL A 158 30.86 11.88 9.86
C VAL A 158 30.82 10.60 10.73
N GLY A 159 31.36 9.50 10.22
CA GLY A 159 31.25 8.15 10.81
C GLY A 159 29.87 7.51 10.58
N LEU A 160 29.81 6.18 10.70
CA LEU A 160 28.53 5.43 10.79
C LEU A 160 27.91 5.55 12.19
N THR A 161 27.80 6.78 12.67
CA THR A 161 27.24 7.13 13.98
C THR A 161 25.71 7.19 13.93
N GLU A 162 25.13 7.49 12.76
CA GLU A 162 23.69 7.53 12.54
C GLU A 162 23.11 6.10 12.44
N PRO A 163 22.23 5.68 13.37
CA PRO A 163 21.78 4.28 13.44
C PRO A 163 20.93 3.81 12.25
N ALA A 164 20.17 4.69 11.59
CA ALA A 164 19.34 4.27 10.46
C ALA A 164 20.19 3.88 9.25
N LEU A 165 21.17 4.70 8.88
CA LEU A 165 22.14 4.44 7.80
C LEU A 165 22.95 3.18 8.09
N LEU A 166 23.43 3.02 9.34
CA LEU A 166 24.16 1.82 9.75
C LEU A 166 23.32 0.54 9.59
N ASN A 167 22.06 0.55 10.01
CA ASN A 167 21.18 -0.62 9.88
C ASN A 167 20.71 -0.85 8.43
N ALA A 168 20.52 0.19 7.62
CA ALA A 168 20.23 0.07 6.18
C ALA A 168 21.40 -0.58 5.42
N VAL A 169 22.65 -0.19 5.72
CA VAL A 169 23.86 -0.83 5.16
C VAL A 169 23.99 -2.28 5.63
N LYS A 170 23.75 -2.58 6.92
CA LYS A 170 23.74 -3.96 7.43
C LYS A 170 22.68 -4.83 6.75
N LEU A 171 21.47 -4.29 6.56
CA LEU A 171 20.39 -4.96 5.85
C LEU A 171 20.77 -5.30 4.41
N THR A 172 21.34 -4.34 3.69
CA THR A 172 21.87 -4.51 2.34
C THR A 172 22.90 -5.65 2.28
N LEU A 173 23.85 -5.68 3.22
CA LEU A 173 24.85 -6.74 3.32
C LEU A 173 24.24 -8.12 3.62
N VAL A 174 23.19 -8.22 4.44
CA VAL A 174 22.50 -9.50 4.69
C VAL A 174 21.86 -10.03 3.41
N TYR A 175 21.10 -9.21 2.67
CA TYR A 175 20.55 -9.63 1.39
C TYR A 175 21.64 -9.98 0.36
N ALA A 176 22.75 -9.23 0.33
CA ALA A 176 23.88 -9.50 -0.56
C ALA A 176 24.51 -10.88 -0.35
N THR A 177 24.37 -11.46 0.84
CA THR A 177 24.97 -12.76 1.21
C THR A 177 23.99 -13.93 1.23
N GLN A 178 22.69 -13.66 1.33
CA GLN A 178 21.64 -14.67 1.46
C GLN A 178 20.73 -14.73 0.22
N GLY A 179 20.87 -13.77 -0.71
CA GLY A 179 19.89 -13.51 -1.77
C GLY A 179 18.62 -12.88 -1.21
N LEU A 180 17.58 -12.73 -2.04
CA LEU A 180 16.30 -12.12 -1.65
C LEU A 180 15.46 -12.96 -0.64
N SER A 181 16.02 -14.00 -0.03
CA SER A 181 15.33 -14.76 1.01
C SER A 181 15.21 -13.95 2.30
N THR A 182 13.98 -13.74 2.78
CA THR A 182 13.69 -13.01 4.03
C THR A 182 14.14 -13.78 5.26
N SER A 183 15.36 -13.51 5.73
CA SER A 183 15.87 -14.06 6.98
C SER A 183 15.46 -13.22 8.20
N ARG A 184 15.47 -13.84 9.38
CA ARG A 184 15.23 -13.16 10.66
C ARG A 184 16.20 -12.00 10.90
N GLU A 185 17.45 -12.15 10.45
CA GLU A 185 18.50 -11.13 10.54
C GLU A 185 18.20 -9.92 9.62
N ALA A 186 17.69 -10.17 8.41
CA ALA A 186 17.22 -9.11 7.52
C ALA A 186 16.00 -8.38 8.09
N LEU A 187 15.02 -9.11 8.66
CA LEU A 187 13.87 -8.49 9.32
C LEU A 187 14.30 -7.62 10.51
N GLU A 188 15.28 -8.06 11.30
CA GLU A 188 15.80 -7.30 12.45
C GLU A 188 16.54 -6.01 12.02
N TYR A 189 17.40 -6.06 10.99
CA TYR A 189 18.06 -4.84 10.50
C TYR A 189 17.09 -3.89 9.78
N LYS A 190 16.07 -4.41 9.09
CA LYS A 190 14.99 -3.60 8.51
C LYS A 190 14.19 -2.87 9.59
N ASP A 191 13.77 -3.58 10.62
CA ASP A 191 13.03 -3.00 11.74
C ASP A 191 13.86 -1.94 12.50
N LYS A 192 15.14 -2.23 12.76
CA LYS A 192 16.06 -1.26 13.38
C LYS A 192 16.28 -0.03 12.49
N ALA A 193 16.48 -0.19 11.18
CA ALA A 193 16.64 0.94 10.27
C ALA A 193 15.38 1.82 10.23
N ILE A 194 14.19 1.21 10.11
CA ILE A 194 12.90 1.92 10.09
C ILE A 194 12.61 2.60 11.44
N THR A 195 12.90 1.94 12.56
CA THR A 195 12.69 2.49 13.90
C THR A 195 13.66 3.64 14.18
N SER A 196 14.92 3.53 13.77
CA SER A 196 15.87 4.64 13.83
C SER A 196 15.41 5.80 12.94
N LEU A 197 14.99 5.55 11.68
CA LEU A 197 14.40 6.60 10.84
C LEU A 197 13.22 7.29 11.55
N ARG A 198 12.26 6.55 12.10
CA ARG A 198 11.11 7.12 12.81
C ARG A 198 11.53 8.01 14.00
N SER A 199 12.55 7.60 14.75
CA SER A 199 13.08 8.38 15.87
C SER A 199 13.79 9.65 15.40
N THR A 200 14.71 9.53 14.45
CA THR A 200 15.49 10.65 13.88
C THR A 200 14.58 11.66 13.16
N LEU A 201 13.54 11.20 12.46
CA LEU A 201 12.51 12.02 11.80
C LEU A 201 11.43 12.55 12.77
N GLY A 202 11.40 12.08 14.02
CA GLY A 202 10.50 12.54 15.07
C GLY A 202 11.08 13.66 15.94
N ALA A 203 12.40 13.75 16.04
CA ALA A 203 13.09 14.82 16.75
C ALA A 203 13.08 16.13 15.94
N LEU A 204 12.89 17.26 16.63
CA LEU A 204 12.69 18.59 16.03
C LEU A 204 13.97 19.29 15.53
N ASP A 205 15.09 18.57 15.40
CA ASP A 205 16.39 19.14 15.06
C ASP A 205 16.77 18.86 13.60
N MET A 206 16.79 19.91 12.77
CA MET A 206 17.01 19.88 11.32
C MET A 206 18.46 19.60 10.90
N SER A 207 19.29 19.01 11.77
CA SER A 207 20.69 18.63 11.49
C SER A 207 20.85 17.44 10.52
N ILE A 208 19.76 17.04 9.87
CA ILE A 208 19.64 15.88 9.01
C ILE A 208 19.50 16.35 7.55
N LEU A 209 20.51 16.07 6.71
CA LEU A 209 20.33 16.19 5.26
C LEU A 209 21.02 15.10 4.43
N GLU A 210 22.20 14.60 4.82
CA GLU A 210 22.93 13.61 4.00
C GLU A 210 22.72 12.15 4.48
N SER A 211 22.96 11.86 5.76
CA SER A 211 22.98 10.47 6.28
C SER A 211 21.62 9.77 6.24
N THR A 212 20.58 10.41 6.77
CA THR A 212 19.21 9.87 6.78
C THR A 212 18.62 9.82 5.38
N MET A 213 18.92 10.80 4.51
CA MET A 213 18.44 10.78 3.13
C MET A 213 19.15 9.66 2.32
N GLY A 214 20.43 9.39 2.61
CA GLY A 214 21.11 8.18 2.16
C GLY A 214 20.47 6.89 2.68
N ALA A 215 20.15 6.81 3.97
CA ALA A 215 19.47 5.63 4.55
C ALA A 215 18.09 5.37 3.91
N ILE A 216 17.34 6.43 3.63
CA ILE A 216 16.06 6.42 2.90
C ILE A 216 16.24 5.83 1.50
N LEU A 217 17.24 6.29 0.73
CA LEU A 217 17.51 5.78 -0.62
C LEU A 217 17.97 4.32 -0.63
N LEU A 218 18.86 3.91 0.29
CA LEU A 218 19.30 2.52 0.40
C LEU A 218 18.13 1.56 0.69
N LEU A 219 17.20 1.96 1.57
CA LEU A 219 15.99 1.18 1.85
C LEU A 219 14.99 1.21 0.68
N ALA A 220 15.00 2.28 -0.12
CA ALA A 220 14.17 2.42 -1.31
C ALA A 220 14.58 1.40 -2.39
N ASP A 221 15.85 1.44 -2.83
CA ASP A 221 16.37 0.52 -3.86
C ASP A 221 16.26 -0.95 -3.41
N LEU A 222 16.58 -1.24 -2.15
CA LEU A 222 16.49 -2.60 -1.63
C LEU A 222 15.06 -3.17 -1.67
N SER A 223 14.05 -2.35 -1.32
CA SER A 223 12.67 -2.84 -1.33
C SER A 223 12.12 -2.93 -2.75
N ALA A 224 12.57 -2.08 -3.69
CA ALA A 224 12.28 -2.24 -5.11
C ALA A 224 12.88 -3.55 -5.66
N ALA A 225 14.13 -3.87 -5.30
CA ALA A 225 14.76 -5.13 -5.68
C ALA A 225 14.03 -6.37 -5.14
N LEU A 226 13.55 -6.31 -3.88
CA LEU A 226 12.74 -7.38 -3.28
C LEU A 226 11.39 -7.57 -3.98
N LEU A 227 10.70 -6.47 -4.33
CA LEU A 227 9.39 -6.51 -4.99
C LEU A 227 9.47 -7.03 -6.44
N THR A 228 10.54 -6.67 -7.16
CA THR A 228 10.77 -7.06 -8.56
C THR A 228 11.43 -8.44 -8.72
N GLY A 229 11.85 -9.08 -7.62
CA GLY A 229 12.67 -10.29 -7.67
C GLY A 229 14.07 -10.07 -8.26
N SER A 230 14.50 -8.80 -8.38
CA SER A 230 15.76 -8.39 -8.99
C SER A 230 16.95 -8.75 -8.12
N ARG A 231 17.97 -9.41 -8.70
CA ARG A 231 19.21 -9.77 -7.99
C ARG A 231 20.13 -8.56 -7.68
N ARG A 232 19.66 -7.32 -7.84
CA ARG A 232 20.40 -6.09 -7.47
C ARG A 232 20.24 -5.80 -5.98
N ILE A 233 21.32 -5.35 -5.34
CA ILE A 233 21.39 -5.20 -3.88
C ILE A 233 22.20 -3.93 -3.52
N VAL A 234 21.79 -2.78 -4.09
CA VAL A 234 22.05 -1.38 -3.63
C VAL A 234 23.49 -0.81 -3.78
N ASP A 235 23.80 0.42 -4.27
CA ASP A 235 23.14 1.49 -5.07
C ASP A 235 24.18 2.61 -5.46
N HIS A 236 23.72 3.67 -6.15
CA HIS A 236 24.28 4.85 -6.85
C HIS A 236 25.60 5.53 -6.42
N ASN A 237 26.24 5.19 -5.30
CA ASN A 237 27.56 5.75 -4.93
C ASN A 237 28.68 4.70 -4.79
N THR A 238 28.34 3.40 -4.90
CA THR A 238 29.32 2.30 -4.93
C THR A 238 29.59 1.80 -6.36
N PHE A 239 28.71 2.10 -7.31
CA PHE A 239 28.70 1.51 -8.65
C PHE A 239 28.63 2.55 -9.78
N VAL A 240 29.78 2.99 -10.29
CA VAL A 240 29.88 3.83 -11.51
C VAL A 240 29.33 3.11 -12.76
N GLU A 241 29.15 1.80 -12.66
CA GLU A 241 28.66 0.89 -13.70
C GLU A 241 27.13 0.68 -13.65
N LEU A 242 26.44 1.07 -12.56
CA LEU A 242 24.98 1.09 -12.48
C LEU A 242 24.46 2.49 -12.84
N ARG A 243 24.49 2.80 -14.14
CA ARG A 243 23.85 4.01 -14.66
C ARG A 243 22.32 3.81 -14.64
N TRP A 244 21.63 4.53 -13.77
CA TRP A 244 20.17 4.77 -13.88
C TRP A 244 19.89 5.64 -15.12
N THR A 245 20.01 5.04 -16.30
CA THR A 245 19.76 5.71 -17.57
C THR A 245 18.29 6.05 -17.68
N ARG A 246 18.01 7.31 -18.03
CA ARG A 246 16.70 7.74 -18.55
C ARG A 246 16.31 6.76 -19.66
N ASP A 247 15.23 6.02 -19.45
CA ASP A 247 14.79 5.05 -20.46
C ASP A 247 14.31 5.78 -21.70
N SER A 248 14.73 5.32 -22.88
CA SER A 248 14.29 5.86 -24.16
C SER A 248 12.93 5.26 -24.52
N TRP A 249 11.88 5.64 -23.79
CA TRP A 249 10.51 5.36 -24.21
C TRP A 249 10.23 6.10 -25.53
N ASP A 250 9.41 5.48 -26.38
CA ASP A 250 9.09 6.03 -27.70
C ASP A 250 8.53 7.45 -27.60
N SER A 251 8.97 8.27 -28.54
CA SER A 251 8.94 9.73 -28.52
C SER A 251 7.64 10.40 -28.05
N THR A 252 7.64 10.93 -26.81
CA THR A 252 7.33 12.34 -26.47
C THR A 252 7.59 12.62 -24.98
N PHE A 253 8.78 13.14 -24.67
CA PHE A 253 9.09 13.72 -23.35
C PHE A 253 8.61 15.18 -23.31
N GLU A 254 7.30 15.37 -23.15
CA GLU A 254 6.68 16.68 -23.15
C GLU A 254 6.38 17.20 -21.74
N LEU A 255 6.53 18.50 -21.56
CA LEU A 255 6.22 19.17 -20.30
C LEU A 255 4.69 19.32 -20.20
N GLY A 256 4.07 18.83 -19.12
CA GLY A 256 2.62 18.92 -18.94
C GLY A 256 2.07 20.36 -19.01
N LEU A 257 0.85 20.53 -19.53
CA LEU A 257 0.27 21.84 -19.89
C LEU A 257 0.34 22.91 -18.78
N GLY A 258 0.16 22.52 -17.51
CA GLY A 258 0.30 23.43 -16.37
C GLY A 258 1.74 23.92 -16.20
N PHE A 259 2.72 23.02 -16.33
CA PHE A 259 4.14 23.36 -16.26
C PHE A 259 4.62 24.17 -17.48
N GLN A 260 4.02 24.02 -18.66
CA GLN A 260 4.34 24.86 -19.82
C GLN A 260 4.10 26.34 -19.52
N ARG A 261 2.99 26.68 -18.84
CA ARG A 261 2.66 28.07 -18.44
C ARG A 261 3.70 28.67 -17.49
N VAL A 262 4.28 27.84 -16.61
CA VAL A 262 5.25 28.26 -15.59
C VAL A 262 6.71 27.92 -15.94
N ARG A 263 7.01 27.53 -17.19
CA ARG A 263 8.36 27.11 -17.63
C ARG A 263 9.45 28.15 -17.34
N HIS A 264 9.09 29.43 -17.31
CA HIS A 264 9.98 30.54 -16.98
C HIS A 264 10.42 30.61 -15.50
N LEU A 265 9.77 29.84 -14.61
CA LEU A 265 10.11 29.70 -13.18
C LEU A 265 10.97 28.46 -12.89
N LEU A 266 11.23 27.63 -13.89
CA LEU A 266 11.90 26.32 -13.74
C LEU A 266 13.33 26.39 -14.27
N ASP A 267 14.27 25.74 -13.59
CA ASP A 267 15.61 25.53 -14.14
C ASP A 267 15.62 24.40 -15.19
N VAL A 268 16.65 24.37 -16.04
CA VAL A 268 16.74 23.41 -17.15
C VAL A 268 16.72 21.95 -16.67
N ALA A 269 17.27 21.66 -15.50
CA ALA A 269 17.30 20.31 -14.95
C ALA A 269 15.92 19.87 -14.44
N LEU A 270 15.17 20.77 -13.79
CA LEU A 270 13.82 20.53 -13.31
C LEU A 270 12.83 20.35 -14.47
N VAL A 271 12.99 21.11 -15.56
CA VAL A 271 12.19 20.91 -16.79
C VAL A 271 12.30 19.49 -17.31
N VAL A 272 13.52 18.95 -17.45
CA VAL A 272 13.74 17.57 -17.92
C VAL A 272 13.17 16.54 -16.94
N ILE A 273 13.27 16.79 -15.63
CA ILE A 273 12.66 15.95 -14.59
C ILE A 273 11.13 15.90 -14.71
N LEU A 274 10.49 17.04 -15.00
CA LEU A 274 9.03 17.13 -15.12
C LEU A 274 8.52 16.54 -16.45
N GLU A 275 9.29 16.69 -17.54
CA GLU A 275 9.08 15.98 -18.81
C GLU A 275 9.12 14.45 -18.59
N ASP A 276 10.12 13.95 -17.85
CA ASP A 276 10.25 12.52 -17.51
C ASP A 276 9.12 12.00 -16.61
N LEU A 277 8.66 12.80 -15.64
CA LEU A 277 7.53 12.48 -14.78
C LEU A 277 6.19 12.47 -15.53
N HIS A 278 6.01 13.39 -16.49
CA HIS A 278 4.81 13.41 -17.32
C HIS A 278 4.72 12.17 -18.21
N SER A 279 5.83 11.76 -18.84
CA SER A 279 5.91 10.51 -19.59
C SER A 279 5.62 9.28 -18.70
N LEU A 280 6.09 9.27 -17.44
CA LEU A 280 5.83 8.17 -16.50
C LEU A 280 4.34 8.08 -16.14
N GLN A 281 3.70 9.23 -15.91
CA GLN A 281 2.25 9.31 -15.69
C GLN A 281 1.48 8.79 -16.91
N TRP A 282 1.85 9.20 -18.12
CA TRP A 282 1.21 8.76 -19.36
C TRP A 282 1.34 7.24 -19.57
N LYS A 283 2.55 6.68 -19.42
CA LYS A 283 2.79 5.24 -19.56
C LYS A 283 1.95 4.43 -18.57
N ARG A 284 1.87 4.85 -17.31
CA ARG A 284 1.02 4.20 -16.28
C ARG A 284 -0.47 4.33 -16.57
N ASP A 285 -0.93 5.49 -17.03
CA ASP A 285 -2.35 5.74 -17.27
C ASP A 285 -2.84 5.18 -18.63
N SER A 286 -1.91 4.69 -19.47
CA SER A 286 -2.22 3.98 -20.71
C SER A 286 -3.00 2.68 -20.48
N ALA A 287 -3.93 2.36 -21.38
CA ALA A 287 -4.74 1.15 -21.31
C ALA A 287 -3.96 -0.16 -21.56
N THR A 288 -2.71 -0.05 -22.04
CA THR A 288 -1.81 -1.18 -22.32
C THR A 288 -0.92 -1.55 -21.14
N PHE A 289 -0.75 -0.67 -20.14
CA PHE A 289 0.07 -0.94 -18.97
C PHE A 289 -0.65 -1.83 -17.94
N SER A 290 0.05 -2.83 -17.42
CA SER A 290 -0.44 -3.76 -16.41
C SER A 290 0.57 -3.91 -15.28
N CYS A 291 0.20 -3.59 -14.03
CA CYS A 291 1.02 -3.90 -12.84
C CYS A 291 1.09 -5.43 -12.54
N GLY A 292 0.71 -6.28 -13.52
CA GLY A 292 0.98 -7.73 -13.56
C GLY A 292 2.06 -8.15 -14.55
N ASP A 293 2.61 -7.23 -15.38
CA ASP A 293 3.79 -7.51 -16.21
C ASP A 293 5.06 -7.05 -15.48
N ALA A 294 5.95 -7.99 -15.19
CA ALA A 294 7.19 -7.72 -14.48
C ALA A 294 8.19 -6.87 -15.28
N VAL A 295 8.14 -6.90 -16.62
CA VAL A 295 9.07 -6.15 -17.48
C VAL A 295 8.69 -4.67 -17.52
N ASP A 296 7.41 -4.37 -17.71
CA ASP A 296 6.89 -3.00 -17.69
C ASP A 296 7.11 -2.33 -16.32
N LEU A 297 7.02 -3.10 -15.22
CA LEU A 297 7.35 -2.63 -13.87
C LEU A 297 8.83 -2.29 -13.69
N ILE A 298 9.75 -3.11 -14.21
CA ILE A 298 11.21 -2.84 -14.13
C ILE A 298 11.56 -1.50 -14.81
N HIS A 299 10.92 -1.16 -15.92
CA HIS A 299 11.13 0.13 -16.60
C HIS A 299 10.55 1.32 -15.83
N VAL A 300 9.36 1.15 -15.22
CA VAL A 300 8.76 2.16 -14.34
C VAL A 300 9.67 2.45 -13.13
N ASP A 301 10.14 1.41 -12.45
CA ASP A 301 11.01 1.54 -11.27
C ASP A 301 12.38 2.15 -11.63
N ASN A 302 12.99 1.74 -12.76
CA ASN A 302 14.25 2.30 -13.26
C ASN A 302 14.12 3.80 -13.59
N GLN A 303 13.05 4.20 -14.27
CA GLN A 303 12.80 5.60 -14.61
C GLN A 303 12.53 6.43 -13.34
N GLN A 304 11.76 5.90 -12.37
CA GLN A 304 11.53 6.55 -11.08
C GLN A 304 12.86 6.79 -10.33
N ALA A 305 13.72 5.76 -10.23
CA ALA A 305 15.02 5.87 -9.58
C ALA A 305 15.92 6.91 -10.26
N SER A 306 15.94 6.94 -11.60
CA SER A 306 16.67 7.94 -12.39
C SER A 306 16.17 9.37 -12.12
N ILE A 307 14.87 9.56 -11.95
CA ILE A 307 14.26 10.86 -11.59
C ILE A 307 14.64 11.25 -10.16
N GLN A 308 14.40 10.39 -9.17
CA GLN A 308 14.63 10.68 -7.75
C GLN A 308 16.12 10.95 -7.46
N SER A 309 17.04 10.23 -8.09
CA SER A 309 18.50 10.46 -7.98
C SER A 309 18.90 11.85 -8.48
N ARG A 310 18.36 12.31 -9.61
CA ARG A 310 18.60 13.66 -10.14
C ARG A 310 18.03 14.75 -9.24
N ILE A 311 16.84 14.53 -8.66
CA ILE A 311 16.23 15.45 -7.69
C ILE A 311 17.11 15.55 -6.43
N TYR A 312 17.55 14.42 -5.86
CA TYR A 312 18.43 14.38 -4.69
C TYR A 312 19.71 15.20 -4.90
N ASN A 313 20.40 14.98 -6.01
CA ASN A 313 21.64 15.70 -6.35
C ASN A 313 21.43 17.22 -6.50
N ARG A 314 20.22 17.68 -6.88
CA ARG A 314 19.89 19.11 -6.95
C ARG A 314 19.48 19.69 -5.59
N LEU A 315 18.82 18.92 -4.73
CA LEU A 315 18.44 19.38 -3.38
C LEU A 315 19.65 19.62 -2.45
N LEU A 316 20.74 18.89 -2.66
CA LEU A 316 22.03 19.10 -1.97
C LEU A 316 22.74 20.42 -2.37
N ASP A 317 22.34 21.05 -3.48
CA ASP A 317 22.92 22.32 -3.91
C ASP A 317 22.51 23.44 -2.94
N ALA A 318 23.45 23.94 -2.15
CA ALA A 318 23.20 25.03 -1.20
C ALA A 318 22.73 26.33 -1.86
N SER A 319 23.03 26.55 -3.15
CA SER A 319 22.62 27.74 -3.90
C SER A 319 21.16 27.71 -4.39
N LEU A 320 20.47 26.57 -4.25
CA LEU A 320 19.11 26.41 -4.74
C LEU A 320 18.12 27.32 -3.97
N SER A 321 17.35 28.12 -4.71
CA SER A 321 16.37 29.06 -4.13
C SER A 321 15.24 28.33 -3.39
N PRO A 322 14.59 28.95 -2.39
CA PRO A 322 13.48 28.32 -1.66
C PRO A 322 12.33 27.89 -2.58
N LEU A 323 12.04 28.66 -3.63
CA LEU A 323 11.00 28.33 -4.62
C LEU A 323 11.36 27.07 -5.41
N LEU A 324 12.60 26.96 -5.89
CA LEU A 324 13.05 25.74 -6.57
C LEU A 324 13.08 24.55 -5.60
N ARG A 325 13.44 24.75 -4.32
CA ARG A 325 13.34 23.70 -3.28
C ARG A 325 11.91 23.17 -3.14
N CYS A 326 10.89 24.03 -3.15
CA CYS A 326 9.49 23.58 -3.21
C CYS A 326 9.23 22.70 -4.43
N PHE A 327 9.61 23.15 -5.64
CA PHE A 327 9.32 22.40 -6.87
C PHE A 327 10.08 21.06 -6.96
N TYR A 328 11.35 21.00 -6.58
CA TYR A 328 12.12 19.76 -6.54
C TYR A 328 11.56 18.78 -5.48
N THR A 329 11.15 19.28 -4.32
CA THR A 329 10.54 18.45 -3.27
C THR A 329 9.16 17.92 -3.70
N ALA A 330 8.35 18.75 -4.36
CA ALA A 330 7.08 18.34 -4.94
C ALA A 330 7.25 17.37 -6.11
N ALA A 331 8.26 17.54 -6.97
CA ALA A 331 8.59 16.58 -8.03
C ALA A 331 8.97 15.20 -7.46
N TYR A 332 9.61 15.14 -6.28
CA TYR A 332 9.89 13.87 -5.59
C TYR A 332 8.61 13.20 -5.09
N LEU A 333 7.69 13.96 -4.49
CA LEU A 333 6.37 13.45 -4.11
C LEU A 333 5.61 12.98 -5.36
N GLY A 334 5.64 13.74 -6.44
CA GLY A 334 5.08 13.37 -7.75
C GLY A 334 5.66 12.05 -8.28
N ALA A 335 6.97 11.85 -8.24
CA ALA A 335 7.60 10.57 -8.59
C ALA A 335 7.04 9.40 -7.75
N THR A 336 6.75 9.67 -6.48
CA THR A 336 6.23 8.68 -5.51
C THR A 336 4.74 8.38 -5.73
N VAL A 337 3.94 9.38 -6.13
CA VAL A 337 2.53 9.21 -6.57
C VAL A 337 2.42 8.26 -7.76
N LEU A 338 3.41 8.25 -8.64
CA LEU A 338 3.24 7.60 -9.93
C LEU A 338 3.40 6.07 -9.91
N CYS A 339 3.81 5.45 -8.79
CA CYS A 339 4.22 4.03 -8.77
C CYS A 339 3.39 3.11 -7.83
N CYS A 340 3.52 1.80 -8.00
CA CYS A 340 2.56 0.80 -7.48
C CYS A 340 2.56 0.67 -5.93
N LYS A 341 1.43 0.23 -5.36
CA LYS A 341 0.86 0.48 -4.01
C LYS A 341 1.73 0.37 -2.73
N VAL A 342 2.95 -0.16 -2.78
CA VAL A 342 3.74 -0.47 -1.56
C VAL A 342 4.39 0.78 -0.94
N TRP A 343 4.65 1.81 -1.74
CA TRP A 343 5.45 2.97 -1.33
C TRP A 343 4.70 4.04 -0.53
N VAL A 344 3.39 4.17 -0.73
CA VAL A 344 2.53 5.17 -0.06
C VAL A 344 2.53 5.01 1.48
N VAL A 345 2.76 3.79 1.98
CA VAL A 345 2.67 3.44 3.42
C VAL A 345 4.05 3.46 4.11
N SER A 346 5.12 3.87 3.41
CA SER A 346 6.46 3.98 4.00
C SER A 346 6.66 5.27 4.81
N VAL A 347 7.65 5.31 5.70
CA VAL A 347 7.96 6.48 6.56
C VAL A 347 8.50 7.69 5.75
N ILE A 348 8.80 7.50 4.47
CA ILE A 348 9.54 8.44 3.61
C ILE A 348 8.66 9.60 3.11
N PRO A 349 7.47 9.39 2.50
CA PRO A 349 6.67 10.50 1.99
C PRO A 349 6.20 11.52 3.06
N PRO A 350 5.85 11.12 4.30
CA PRO A 350 5.54 12.08 5.38
C PRO A 350 6.69 13.04 5.74
N PHE A 351 7.95 12.60 5.64
CA PHE A 351 9.09 13.49 5.85
C PHE A 351 9.25 14.49 4.68
N VAL A 352 9.17 14.00 3.45
CA VAL A 352 9.28 14.86 2.25
C VAL A 352 8.10 15.85 2.18
N SER A 353 6.91 15.43 2.60
CA SER A 353 5.75 16.30 2.83
C SER A 353 6.03 17.38 3.88
N ARG A 354 6.65 17.04 5.02
CA ARG A 354 7.06 18.03 6.03
C ARG A 354 8.11 19.02 5.51
N LEU A 355 9.08 18.54 4.71
CA LEU A 355 10.09 19.39 4.08
C LEU A 355 9.46 20.37 3.08
N LEU A 356 8.50 19.91 2.27
CA LEU A 356 7.75 20.78 1.36
C LEU A 356 6.95 21.83 2.15
N LEU A 357 6.29 21.44 3.25
CA LEU A 357 5.55 22.36 4.11
C LEU A 357 6.45 23.45 4.69
N HIS A 358 7.63 23.09 5.18
CA HIS A 358 8.60 24.06 5.71
C HIS A 358 9.03 25.09 4.66
N ASN A 359 9.34 24.64 3.44
CA ASN A 359 9.70 25.54 2.33
C ASN A 359 8.50 26.41 1.88
N LEU A 360 7.28 25.89 1.91
CA LEU A 360 6.05 26.63 1.60
C LEU A 360 5.73 27.69 2.67
N LEU A 361 5.90 27.38 3.95
CA LEU A 361 5.73 28.33 5.07
C LEU A 361 6.71 29.49 4.96
N ALA A 362 7.96 29.22 4.58
CA ALA A 362 8.98 30.25 4.31
C ALA A 362 8.63 31.18 3.13
N LEU A 363 7.66 30.80 2.29
CA LEU A 363 7.18 31.54 1.12
C LEU A 363 5.69 31.91 1.22
N ALA A 364 5.05 31.81 2.39
CA ALA A 364 3.58 31.88 2.51
C ALA A 364 2.95 33.20 1.98
N ASP A 365 3.69 34.30 2.01
CA ASP A 365 3.28 35.62 1.52
C ASP A 365 4.01 36.06 0.23
N ASP A 366 4.67 35.14 -0.48
CA ASP A 366 5.30 35.45 -1.76
C ASP A 366 4.24 35.81 -2.84
N PRO A 367 4.35 36.96 -3.54
CA PRO A 367 3.39 37.40 -4.54
C PRO A 367 3.28 36.47 -5.76
N ILE A 368 4.19 35.50 -5.92
CA ILE A 368 4.12 34.48 -6.98
C ILE A 368 2.84 33.64 -6.89
N TRP A 369 2.33 33.39 -5.68
CA TRP A 369 1.14 32.56 -5.46
C TRP A 369 -0.16 33.23 -5.91
N SER A 370 -0.21 34.56 -5.88
CA SER A 370 -1.32 35.34 -6.45
C SER A 370 -1.29 35.34 -7.99
N ARG A 371 -0.14 35.05 -8.60
CA ARG A 371 0.02 34.96 -10.08
C ARG A 371 -0.18 33.53 -10.60
N HIS A 372 0.12 32.52 -9.79
CA HIS A 372 0.02 31.09 -10.14
C HIS A 372 -0.70 30.30 -9.04
N PRO A 373 -2.00 30.55 -8.82
CA PRO A 373 -2.78 29.84 -7.78
C PRO A 373 -2.96 28.35 -8.11
N ASP A 374 -3.00 28.00 -9.39
CA ASP A 374 -3.02 26.62 -9.89
C ASP A 374 -1.76 25.83 -9.50
N LEU A 375 -0.60 26.47 -9.56
CA LEU A 375 0.67 25.89 -9.13
C LEU A 375 0.74 25.72 -7.62
N LEU A 376 0.29 26.71 -6.82
CA LEU A 376 0.26 26.54 -5.36
C LEU A 376 -0.75 25.47 -4.92
N LEU A 377 -1.92 25.40 -5.58
CA LEU A 377 -2.90 24.34 -5.34
C LEU A 377 -2.28 22.95 -5.56
N TRP A 378 -1.52 22.76 -6.66
CA TRP A 378 -0.78 21.52 -6.89
C TRP A 378 0.22 21.20 -5.76
N LEU A 379 1.03 22.18 -5.32
CA LEU A 379 1.99 21.99 -4.23
C LEU A 379 1.31 21.64 -2.90
N LEU A 380 0.24 22.36 -2.53
CA LEU A 380 -0.49 22.16 -1.28
C LEU A 380 -1.21 20.80 -1.26
N THR A 381 -1.94 20.45 -2.32
CA THR A 381 -2.65 19.17 -2.37
C THR A 381 -1.68 18.00 -2.41
N LEU A 382 -0.65 18.04 -3.25
CA LEU A 382 0.36 16.97 -3.34
C LEU A 382 1.13 16.80 -2.02
N GLY A 383 1.48 17.89 -1.35
CA GLY A 383 2.12 17.87 -0.03
C GLY A 383 1.20 17.27 1.05
N ALA A 384 -0.05 17.71 1.10
CA ALA A 384 -1.05 17.24 2.05
C ALA A 384 -1.34 15.73 1.89
N SER A 385 -1.40 15.22 0.66
CA SER A 385 -1.67 13.80 0.36
C SER A 385 -0.69 12.81 0.99
N PHE A 386 0.54 13.23 1.28
CA PHE A 386 1.53 12.40 1.99
C PHE A 386 1.78 12.81 3.44
N SER A 387 1.07 13.84 3.93
CA SER A 387 1.18 14.25 5.34
C SER A 387 0.55 13.21 6.26
N SER A 388 1.21 12.91 7.38
CA SER A 388 0.59 12.15 8.47
C SER A 388 -0.53 12.98 9.11
N GLU A 389 -1.55 12.31 9.63
CA GLU A 389 -2.59 12.95 10.44
C GLU A 389 -2.00 13.70 11.65
N GLY A 390 -2.70 14.76 12.07
CA GLY A 390 -2.21 15.73 13.05
C GLY A 390 -1.59 16.98 12.41
N ASN A 391 -0.70 17.65 13.16
CA ASN A 391 -0.31 19.05 12.94
C ASN A 391 0.13 19.39 11.50
N ILE A 392 0.90 18.50 10.85
CA ILE A 392 1.43 18.73 9.49
C ILE A 392 0.27 18.88 8.48
N ARG A 393 -0.73 17.99 8.54
CA ARG A 393 -1.91 18.05 7.69
C ARG A 393 -2.75 19.29 7.99
N SER A 394 -2.90 19.63 9.27
CA SER A 394 -3.60 20.86 9.72
C SER A 394 -2.92 22.14 9.22
N GLU A 395 -1.59 22.20 9.16
CA GLU A 395 -0.84 23.34 8.65
C GLU A 395 -0.99 23.49 7.12
N TYR A 396 -0.96 22.39 6.36
CA TYR A 396 -1.30 22.40 4.92
C TYR A 396 -2.72 22.93 4.66
N VAL A 397 -3.70 22.44 5.43
CA VAL A 397 -5.10 22.90 5.38
C VAL A 397 -5.21 24.38 5.76
N SER A 398 -4.46 24.83 6.77
CA SER A 398 -4.44 26.24 7.19
C SER A 398 -3.86 27.16 6.12
N LEU A 399 -2.78 26.76 5.45
CA LEU A 399 -2.24 27.48 4.29
C LEU A 399 -3.27 27.56 3.15
N LEU A 400 -3.94 26.45 2.83
CA LEU A 400 -4.97 26.43 1.77
C LEU A 400 -6.14 27.38 2.09
N HIS A 401 -6.63 27.39 3.34
CA HIS A 401 -7.67 28.33 3.76
C HIS A 401 -7.19 29.79 3.75
N ALA A 402 -5.96 30.06 4.19
CA ALA A 402 -5.40 31.41 4.18
C ALA A 402 -5.28 32.00 2.75
N GLN A 403 -4.93 31.18 1.76
CA GLN A 403 -4.88 31.62 0.36
C GLN A 403 -6.27 31.72 -0.29
N SER A 404 -7.19 30.83 0.07
CA SER A 404 -8.61 30.93 -0.32
C SER A 404 -9.22 32.27 0.14
N ALA A 405 -8.96 32.68 1.38
CA ALA A 405 -9.39 33.97 1.92
C ALA A 405 -8.77 35.20 1.22
N LYS A 406 -7.62 35.04 0.54
CA LYS A 406 -6.96 36.09 -0.27
C LYS A 406 -7.56 36.25 -1.68
N GLY A 407 -8.69 35.60 -1.98
CA GLY A 407 -9.45 35.81 -3.21
C GLY A 407 -9.14 34.83 -4.33
N TRP A 408 -8.75 33.59 -4.01
CA TRP A 408 -8.85 32.50 -4.99
C TRP A 408 -10.33 32.32 -5.38
N ASP A 409 -10.61 32.42 -6.67
CA ASP A 409 -11.98 32.48 -7.21
C ASP A 409 -12.80 31.20 -6.91
N ARG A 410 -14.13 31.29 -7.05
CA ARG A 410 -15.09 30.17 -6.93
C ARG A 410 -14.79 28.98 -7.86
N ALA A 411 -13.83 29.13 -8.77
CA ALA A 411 -13.32 28.11 -9.69
C ALA A 411 -12.66 26.89 -9.01
N TYR A 412 -12.31 26.98 -7.71
CA TYR A 412 -11.70 25.87 -6.94
C TYR A 412 -12.63 25.32 -5.85
N SER A 413 -13.92 25.68 -5.83
CA SER A 413 -14.86 25.30 -4.76
C SER A 413 -15.34 23.84 -4.82
N PHE A 414 -15.05 23.11 -5.90
CA PHE A 414 -15.49 21.71 -6.07
C PHE A 414 -14.34 20.79 -6.47
N TRP A 415 -14.29 19.59 -5.88
CA TRP A 415 -13.23 18.61 -6.13
C TRP A 415 -13.00 18.26 -7.62
N PRO A 416 -14.02 18.07 -8.48
CA PRO A 416 -13.79 17.81 -9.91
C PRO A 416 -13.01 18.93 -10.64
N GLN A 417 -13.19 20.19 -10.21
CA GLN A 417 -12.46 21.34 -10.77
C GLN A 417 -11.00 21.33 -10.29
N VAL A 418 -10.78 21.05 -8.99
CA VAL A 418 -9.44 20.84 -8.42
C VAL A 418 -8.73 19.69 -9.15
N GLN A 419 -9.37 18.55 -9.36
CA GLN A 419 -8.82 17.43 -10.13
C GLN A 419 -8.47 17.83 -11.58
N GLN A 420 -9.30 18.63 -12.25
CA GLN A 420 -9.01 19.13 -13.60
C GLN A 420 -7.78 20.05 -13.64
N VAL A 421 -7.50 20.77 -12.55
CA VAL A 421 -6.29 21.60 -12.39
C VAL A 421 -5.09 20.73 -12.09
N LEU A 422 -5.19 19.79 -11.14
CA LEU A 422 -4.11 18.86 -10.79
C LEU A 422 -3.67 17.99 -11.98
N LYS A 423 -4.61 17.58 -12.84
CA LYS A 423 -4.35 16.84 -14.09
C LYS A 423 -3.59 17.64 -15.17
N GLN A 424 -3.46 18.96 -15.04
CA GLN A 424 -2.58 19.76 -15.90
C GLN A 424 -1.11 19.71 -15.44
N PHE A 425 -0.86 19.25 -14.21
CA PHE A 425 0.45 19.01 -13.62
C PHE A 425 0.68 17.50 -13.44
N ILE A 426 1.47 17.08 -12.44
CA ILE A 426 1.69 15.67 -12.11
C ILE A 426 0.72 15.25 -11.00
N TRP A 427 -0.16 14.28 -11.30
CA TRP A 427 -1.20 13.82 -10.37
C TRP A 427 -1.64 12.37 -10.64
N SER A 428 -2.30 11.75 -9.67
CA SER A 428 -3.01 10.48 -9.90
C SER A 428 -4.19 10.30 -8.96
N ASP A 429 -5.39 10.28 -9.54
CA ASP A 429 -6.57 9.83 -8.80
C ASP A 429 -6.44 8.35 -8.38
N LYS A 430 -5.75 7.50 -9.16
CA LYS A 430 -5.61 6.06 -8.87
C LYS A 430 -4.65 5.74 -7.71
N ALA A 431 -3.71 6.64 -7.40
CA ALA A 431 -2.67 6.43 -6.39
C ALA A 431 -2.78 7.37 -5.17
N ILE A 432 -3.52 8.48 -5.31
CA ILE A 432 -3.86 9.42 -4.22
C ILE A 432 -5.33 9.29 -3.81
N ALA A 433 -6.14 8.51 -4.52
CA ALA A 433 -7.28 7.89 -3.85
C ALA A 433 -6.73 7.13 -2.63
N ASP A 434 -7.05 7.68 -1.46
CA ASP A 434 -6.99 6.96 -0.21
C ASP A 434 -7.91 5.72 -0.32
N LYS A 435 -8.11 5.01 0.78
CA LYS A 435 -9.24 4.06 0.87
C LYS A 435 -10.61 4.74 0.71
N GLU A 436 -10.68 6.05 0.47
CA GLU A 436 -11.84 6.87 0.05
C GLU A 436 -12.38 6.56 -1.37
N GLY A 437 -12.09 5.37 -1.90
CA GLY A 437 -13.06 4.66 -2.74
C GLY A 437 -14.29 4.19 -1.95
N ARG A 438 -14.26 4.21 -0.60
CA ARG A 438 -15.42 4.00 0.26
C ARG A 438 -16.52 5.01 -0.07
N ILE A 439 -17.55 4.53 -0.73
CA ILE A 439 -18.78 5.27 -0.93
C ILE A 439 -19.47 5.37 0.44
N GLU A 440 -19.49 6.56 1.05
CA GLU A 440 -20.19 6.75 2.32
C GLU A 440 -21.71 6.58 2.15
N ALA A 441 -22.35 6.01 3.17
CA ALA A 441 -23.80 5.88 3.19
C ALA A 441 -24.44 7.27 3.40
N GLN A 442 -25.25 7.72 2.44
CA GLN A 442 -25.88 9.05 2.49
C GLN A 442 -27.14 9.09 3.37
N HIS A 443 -27.56 7.93 3.89
CA HIS A 443 -28.74 7.78 4.74
C HIS A 443 -28.65 6.53 5.62
N ARG A 444 -29.36 6.54 6.75
CA ARG A 444 -29.38 5.46 7.77
C ARG A 444 -30.32 4.29 7.42
N ILE A 445 -30.43 3.97 6.14
CA ILE A 445 -31.29 2.90 5.59
C ILE A 445 -30.43 1.96 4.75
N GLY A 446 -30.40 0.67 5.09
CA GLY A 446 -29.59 -0.33 4.39
C GLY A 446 -30.35 -1.62 4.01
N MET A 447 -29.81 -2.34 3.04
CA MET A 447 -30.27 -3.67 2.64
C MET A 447 -29.42 -4.74 3.35
N PRO A 448 -30.02 -5.57 4.25
CA PRO A 448 -29.29 -6.64 4.91
C PRO A 448 -29.13 -7.85 3.98
N ALA A 449 -28.27 -8.78 4.37
CA ALA A 449 -28.12 -10.05 3.68
C ALA A 449 -29.43 -10.84 3.61
N LEU A 450 -29.78 -11.29 2.41
CA LEU A 450 -31.03 -11.97 2.09
C LEU A 450 -30.76 -13.13 1.12
N THR A 451 -30.69 -14.37 1.59
CA THR A 451 -30.57 -15.56 0.71
C THR A 451 -31.72 -15.64 -0.28
N ARG A 452 -31.42 -15.65 -1.59
CA ARG A 452 -32.42 -15.74 -2.67
C ARG A 452 -32.24 -16.94 -3.59
N PHE A 453 -31.07 -17.59 -3.60
CA PHE A 453 -30.81 -18.79 -4.43
C PHE A 453 -30.97 -18.55 -5.94
N ARG A 454 -30.38 -17.46 -6.47
CA ARG A 454 -30.40 -17.13 -7.92
C ARG A 454 -29.02 -17.26 -8.59
N ALA A 455 -28.04 -17.89 -7.96
CA ALA A 455 -26.75 -18.18 -8.60
C ALA A 455 -26.91 -19.25 -9.70
N GLN A 456 -26.10 -19.11 -10.75
CA GLN A 456 -25.98 -20.07 -11.84
C GLN A 456 -25.15 -21.29 -11.40
N ASP A 457 -25.13 -22.33 -12.24
CA ASP A 457 -24.35 -23.55 -12.04
C ASP A 457 -22.88 -23.23 -11.66
N GLY A 458 -22.34 -24.01 -10.73
CA GLY A 458 -21.02 -23.73 -10.14
C GLY A 458 -21.03 -22.60 -9.11
N HIS A 459 -22.21 -22.19 -8.62
CA HIS A 459 -22.40 -21.15 -7.59
C HIS A 459 -21.96 -19.74 -8.05
N ILE A 460 -22.12 -19.44 -9.34
CA ILE A 460 -21.64 -18.19 -9.97
C ILE A 460 -22.77 -17.15 -9.99
N PRO A 461 -22.57 -15.92 -9.48
CA PRO A 461 -23.53 -14.84 -9.65
C PRO A 461 -23.72 -14.49 -11.13
N GLY A 462 -24.97 -14.56 -11.61
CA GLY A 462 -25.34 -14.30 -12.99
C GLY A 462 -26.06 -12.97 -13.20
N GLN A 463 -26.47 -12.70 -14.44
CA GLN A 463 -27.17 -11.47 -14.84
C GLN A 463 -28.40 -11.14 -13.97
N LEU A 464 -29.18 -12.14 -13.56
CA LEU A 464 -30.33 -11.93 -12.66
C LEU A 464 -29.92 -11.31 -11.33
N MET A 465 -28.79 -11.74 -10.74
CA MET A 465 -28.30 -11.17 -9.48
C MET A 465 -27.78 -9.75 -9.69
N CYS A 466 -27.07 -9.51 -10.80
CA CYS A 466 -26.60 -8.17 -11.17
C CYS A 466 -27.76 -7.17 -11.27
N GLU A 467 -28.81 -7.51 -12.01
CA GLU A 467 -30.01 -6.66 -12.12
C GLU A 467 -30.73 -6.49 -10.76
N TYR A 468 -30.81 -7.54 -9.94
CA TYR A 468 -31.45 -7.47 -8.62
C TYR A 468 -30.79 -6.49 -7.66
N TYR A 469 -29.45 -6.46 -7.60
CA TYR A 469 -28.71 -5.49 -6.79
C TYR A 469 -28.70 -4.10 -7.44
N SER A 470 -28.58 -4.02 -8.77
CA SER A 470 -28.72 -2.79 -9.56
C SER A 470 -30.02 -2.04 -9.25
N GLN A 471 -31.15 -2.75 -9.26
CA GLN A 471 -32.47 -2.23 -8.91
C GLN A 471 -32.56 -1.66 -7.48
N ARG A 472 -31.72 -2.14 -6.55
CA ARG A 472 -31.74 -1.75 -5.12
C ARG A 472 -30.64 -0.75 -4.75
N ALA A 473 -29.78 -0.42 -5.71
CA ALA A 473 -28.77 0.61 -5.63
C ALA A 473 -29.20 1.94 -6.29
N THR A 474 -30.50 2.12 -6.60
CA THR A 474 -30.98 3.28 -7.38
C THR A 474 -30.98 4.62 -6.65
N VAL A 475 -30.86 4.62 -5.31
CA VAL A 475 -30.60 5.83 -4.53
C VAL A 475 -29.13 5.83 -4.09
N PRO A 476 -28.28 6.76 -4.56
CA PRO A 476 -26.88 6.86 -4.18
C PRO A 476 -26.68 6.87 -2.67
N GLY A 477 -25.64 6.17 -2.21
CA GLY A 477 -25.35 5.97 -0.79
C GLY A 477 -26.19 4.89 -0.10
N THR A 478 -26.96 4.07 -0.84
CA THR A 478 -27.66 2.92 -0.25
C THR A 478 -26.67 1.83 0.13
N PHE A 479 -26.56 1.54 1.44
CA PHE A 479 -25.68 0.49 1.93
C PHE A 479 -26.29 -0.89 1.69
N ILE A 480 -25.56 -1.76 0.99
CA ILE A 480 -26.03 -3.09 0.58
C ILE A 480 -25.13 -4.17 1.16
N ILE A 481 -25.73 -5.20 1.76
CA ILE A 481 -25.06 -6.45 2.11
C ILE A 481 -25.61 -7.55 1.19
N THR A 482 -24.73 -8.32 0.56
CA THR A 482 -25.14 -9.40 -0.35
C THR A 482 -25.88 -10.51 0.38
N GLU A 483 -26.59 -11.33 -0.39
CA GLU A 483 -26.90 -12.68 0.04
C GLU A 483 -25.64 -13.47 0.41
N SER A 484 -25.78 -14.39 1.36
CA SER A 484 -24.65 -15.07 1.99
C SER A 484 -23.90 -15.96 0.99
N SER A 485 -22.61 -15.68 0.78
CA SER A 485 -21.72 -16.50 -0.05
C SER A 485 -21.08 -17.61 0.77
N LEU A 486 -21.27 -18.86 0.35
CA LEU A 486 -20.65 -20.02 0.99
C LEU A 486 -19.12 -19.95 0.84
N VAL A 487 -18.41 -20.22 1.94
CA VAL A 487 -16.93 -20.11 1.99
C VAL A 487 -16.22 -21.43 1.71
N SER A 488 -16.92 -22.55 1.57
CA SER A 488 -16.29 -23.85 1.31
C SER A 488 -17.06 -24.72 0.33
N ARG A 489 -16.33 -25.59 -0.38
CA ARG A 489 -16.88 -26.70 -1.16
C ARG A 489 -16.82 -28.04 -0.42
N THR A 490 -16.16 -28.12 0.74
CA THR A 490 -15.90 -29.39 1.43
C THR A 490 -16.84 -29.66 2.61
N HIS A 491 -17.55 -28.63 3.11
CA HIS A 491 -18.46 -28.76 4.26
C HIS A 491 -19.74 -27.91 4.20
N ASP A 492 -19.86 -26.97 3.25
CA ASP A 492 -21.06 -26.14 3.11
C ASP A 492 -21.96 -26.69 1.98
N ALA A 493 -23.13 -27.21 2.35
CA ALA A 493 -24.18 -27.56 1.41
C ALA A 493 -25.46 -26.82 1.79
N MET A 494 -26.03 -26.00 0.91
CA MET A 494 -27.27 -25.25 1.21
C MET A 494 -28.25 -25.28 0.04
N SER A 495 -27.78 -24.92 -1.16
CA SER A 495 -28.53 -25.04 -2.41
C SER A 495 -27.54 -25.03 -3.57
N PRO A 496 -27.80 -25.73 -4.69
CA PRO A 496 -27.01 -25.59 -5.92
C PRO A 496 -26.96 -24.14 -6.44
N HIS A 497 -27.96 -23.32 -6.08
CA HIS A 497 -28.10 -21.93 -6.50
C HIS A 497 -27.71 -20.91 -5.41
N SER A 498 -27.14 -21.34 -4.28
CA SER A 498 -26.42 -20.43 -3.37
C SER A 498 -25.17 -19.90 -4.06
N PRO A 499 -24.79 -18.63 -3.92
CA PRO A 499 -23.49 -18.16 -4.42
C PRO A 499 -22.32 -18.62 -3.53
N MET A 500 -21.13 -18.58 -4.11
CA MET A 500 -19.83 -18.81 -3.46
C MET A 500 -18.85 -17.71 -3.88
N ILE A 501 -17.69 -17.63 -3.23
CA ILE A 501 -16.61 -16.71 -3.64
C ILE A 501 -15.21 -17.34 -3.49
N LEU A 502 -15.04 -18.53 -4.08
CA LEU A 502 -13.81 -19.33 -3.96
C LEU A 502 -12.99 -19.42 -5.24
N THR A 503 -13.64 -19.43 -6.39
CA THR A 503 -12.99 -19.61 -7.70
C THR A 503 -13.00 -18.33 -8.52
N LYS A 504 -12.03 -18.17 -9.43
CA LYS A 504 -11.93 -17.00 -10.32
C LYS A 504 -13.24 -16.70 -11.07
N ALA A 505 -14.02 -17.73 -11.45
CA ALA A 505 -15.31 -17.56 -12.11
C ALA A 505 -16.39 -16.99 -11.18
N GLN A 506 -16.42 -17.44 -9.92
CA GLN A 506 -17.31 -16.90 -8.88
C GLN A 506 -16.95 -15.47 -8.52
N THR A 507 -15.65 -15.17 -8.35
CA THR A 507 -15.10 -13.82 -8.17
C THR A 507 -15.47 -12.90 -9.33
N ALA A 508 -15.35 -13.36 -10.58
CA ALA A 508 -15.73 -12.57 -11.76
C ALA A 508 -17.25 -12.30 -11.84
N GLY A 509 -18.09 -13.28 -11.50
CA GLY A 509 -19.53 -13.09 -11.40
C GLY A 509 -19.91 -12.06 -10.34
N TRP A 510 -19.30 -12.13 -9.15
CA TRP A 510 -19.49 -11.11 -8.11
C TRP A 510 -18.97 -9.74 -8.53
N LYS A 511 -17.82 -9.68 -9.21
CA LYS A 511 -17.25 -8.41 -9.69
C LYS A 511 -18.21 -7.64 -10.59
N ALA A 512 -18.90 -8.32 -11.51
CA ALA A 512 -19.91 -7.67 -12.36
C ALA A 512 -21.08 -7.07 -11.55
N VAL A 513 -21.49 -7.74 -10.46
CA VAL A 513 -22.51 -7.21 -9.53
C VAL A 513 -21.99 -5.97 -8.79
N VAL A 514 -20.75 -6.02 -8.30
CA VAL A 514 -20.13 -4.91 -7.56
C VAL A 514 -19.95 -3.69 -8.46
N GLU A 515 -19.41 -3.86 -9.68
CA GLU A 515 -19.20 -2.76 -10.64
C GLU A 515 -20.52 -2.03 -10.97
N GLU A 516 -21.62 -2.76 -11.12
CA GLU A 516 -22.95 -2.19 -11.40
C GLU A 516 -23.54 -1.42 -10.21
N VAL A 517 -23.26 -1.85 -8.97
CA VAL A 517 -23.67 -1.16 -7.73
C VAL A 517 -22.79 0.07 -7.46
N HIS A 518 -21.48 -0.04 -7.69
CA HIS A 518 -20.53 1.07 -7.62
C HIS A 518 -20.80 2.14 -8.68
N ALA A 519 -21.22 1.76 -9.90
CA ALA A 519 -21.66 2.70 -10.94
C ALA A 519 -22.82 3.61 -10.49
N ARG A 520 -23.65 3.13 -9.55
CA ARG A 520 -24.74 3.90 -8.92
C ARG A 520 -24.34 4.63 -7.65
N ARG A 521 -23.05 4.57 -7.29
CA ARG A 521 -22.48 5.16 -6.06
C ARG A 521 -23.17 4.63 -4.80
N CYS A 522 -23.27 3.32 -4.67
CA CYS A 522 -23.72 2.64 -3.45
C CYS A 522 -22.61 1.71 -2.92
N PRO A 523 -22.32 1.69 -1.60
CA PRO A 523 -21.36 0.74 -1.04
C PRO A 523 -21.97 -0.65 -0.90
N ILE A 524 -21.16 -1.69 -1.10
CA ILE A 524 -21.58 -3.09 -1.04
C ILE A 524 -20.60 -3.98 -0.28
N PHE A 525 -21.14 -4.76 0.66
CA PHE A 525 -20.39 -5.72 1.49
C PHE A 525 -20.78 -7.16 1.15
N CYS A 526 -19.79 -8.05 1.03
CA CYS A 526 -20.03 -9.48 0.82
C CYS A 526 -20.25 -10.19 2.16
N GLN A 527 -21.42 -10.80 2.39
CA GLN A 527 -21.60 -11.62 3.58
C GLN A 527 -21.02 -13.03 3.37
N LEU A 528 -20.13 -13.46 4.25
CA LEU A 528 -19.48 -14.76 4.23
C LEU A 528 -20.10 -15.70 5.28
N ILE A 529 -20.39 -16.94 4.86
CA ILE A 529 -21.07 -17.95 5.70
C ILE A 529 -20.42 -19.33 5.56
N ALA A 530 -20.34 -20.04 6.68
CA ALA A 530 -20.18 -21.49 6.74
C ALA A 530 -21.42 -22.08 7.44
N VAL A 531 -22.02 -23.13 6.88
CA VAL A 531 -23.38 -23.57 7.25
C VAL A 531 -23.36 -24.47 8.48
N GLY A 532 -22.33 -25.31 8.61
CA GLY A 532 -22.17 -26.23 9.74
C GLY A 532 -23.28 -27.28 9.82
N ARG A 533 -23.85 -27.48 11.02
CA ARG A 533 -24.84 -28.55 11.27
C ARG A 533 -26.15 -28.45 10.46
N VAL A 534 -26.40 -27.33 9.78
CA VAL A 534 -27.63 -27.07 9.01
C VAL A 534 -27.40 -27.22 7.50
N SER A 535 -26.29 -27.85 7.12
CA SER A 535 -26.06 -28.24 5.73
C SER A 535 -27.16 -29.19 5.24
N ASP A 536 -27.59 -29.01 4.00
CA ASP A 536 -28.61 -29.87 3.38
C ASP A 536 -28.11 -31.33 3.29
N PRO A 537 -28.83 -32.31 3.85
CA PRO A 537 -28.35 -33.68 3.96
C PRO A 537 -28.23 -34.40 2.63
N GLU A 538 -29.08 -34.08 1.66
CA GLU A 538 -29.12 -34.77 0.37
C GLU A 538 -28.06 -34.22 -0.57
N LEU A 539 -27.85 -32.90 -0.58
CA LEU A 539 -26.72 -32.27 -1.27
C LEU A 539 -25.38 -32.71 -0.67
N ALA A 540 -25.24 -32.71 0.66
CA ALA A 540 -24.03 -33.19 1.31
C ALA A 540 -23.73 -34.65 0.95
N ARG A 541 -24.76 -35.53 0.97
CA ARG A 541 -24.62 -36.93 0.56
C ARG A 541 -24.27 -37.08 -0.92
N ARG A 542 -24.88 -36.30 -1.81
CA ARG A 542 -24.61 -36.30 -3.26
C ARG A 542 -23.17 -35.90 -3.57
N ASP A 543 -22.67 -34.88 -2.89
CA ASP A 543 -21.35 -34.29 -3.14
C ASP A 543 -20.23 -34.91 -2.30
N GLY A 544 -20.54 -35.92 -1.48
CA GLY A 544 -19.58 -36.62 -0.62
C GLY A 544 -19.09 -35.79 0.56
N LEU A 545 -19.85 -34.77 0.97
CA LEU A 545 -19.48 -33.82 2.00
C LEU A 545 -19.86 -34.31 3.39
N GLN A 546 -19.00 -34.01 4.35
CA GLN A 546 -19.24 -34.31 5.76
C GLN A 546 -19.92 -33.10 6.42
N ILE A 547 -21.11 -33.28 6.98
CA ILE A 547 -21.77 -32.24 7.78
C ILE A 547 -20.99 -32.10 9.09
N VAL A 548 -20.40 -30.94 9.33
CA VAL A 548 -19.54 -30.67 10.49
C VAL A 548 -20.15 -29.62 11.41
N ALA A 549 -19.77 -29.66 12.69
CA ALA A 549 -20.25 -28.75 13.73
C ALA A 549 -19.25 -28.67 14.89
N PRO A 550 -19.35 -27.69 15.81
CA PRO A 550 -18.57 -27.71 17.05
C PRO A 550 -18.76 -28.98 17.88
N SER A 551 -19.97 -29.57 17.88
CA SER A 551 -20.29 -30.81 18.60
C SER A 551 -21.27 -31.66 17.81
N ALA A 552 -21.35 -32.96 18.11
CA ALA A 552 -22.23 -33.92 17.43
C ALA A 552 -23.70 -33.78 17.86
N ILE A 553 -24.27 -32.59 17.68
CA ILE A 553 -25.60 -32.19 18.15
C ILE A 553 -26.42 -31.69 16.94
N PRO A 554 -27.43 -32.44 16.46
CA PRO A 554 -28.28 -32.01 15.36
C PRO A 554 -29.07 -30.73 15.71
N TRP A 555 -29.41 -29.92 14.71
CA TRP A 555 -30.20 -28.69 14.92
C TRP A 555 -31.67 -28.97 15.23
N ASN A 556 -32.20 -30.09 14.74
CA ASN A 556 -33.49 -30.64 15.09
C ASN A 556 -33.29 -32.12 15.43
N LYS A 557 -33.62 -32.52 16.67
CA LYS A 557 -33.39 -33.87 17.18
C LYS A 557 -34.20 -34.95 16.45
N ASP A 558 -35.33 -34.58 15.85
CA ASP A 558 -36.31 -35.50 15.29
C ASP A 558 -36.14 -35.70 13.78
N SER A 559 -35.40 -34.81 13.10
CA SER A 559 -35.34 -34.77 11.62
C SER A 559 -33.99 -34.41 11.00
N ALA A 560 -33.03 -33.85 11.75
CA ALA A 560 -31.73 -33.48 11.20
C ALA A 560 -30.68 -34.59 11.44
N PRO A 561 -29.74 -34.81 10.51
CA PRO A 561 -28.63 -35.74 10.73
C PRO A 561 -27.73 -35.26 11.87
N ILE A 562 -27.13 -36.21 12.58
CA ILE A 562 -26.10 -35.91 13.58
C ILE A 562 -24.84 -35.44 12.84
N PRO A 563 -24.37 -34.20 13.06
CA PRO A 563 -23.15 -33.70 12.45
C PRO A 563 -21.92 -34.33 13.11
N VAL A 564 -20.78 -34.29 12.44
CA VAL A 564 -19.51 -34.70 13.06
C VAL A 564 -18.85 -33.51 13.76
N ALA A 565 -18.44 -33.74 15.00
CA ALA A 565 -17.70 -32.74 15.78
C ALA A 565 -16.34 -32.43 15.13
N MET A 566 -16.06 -31.16 14.87
CA MET A 566 -14.85 -30.73 14.19
C MET A 566 -13.58 -31.02 15.01
N SER A 567 -12.54 -31.48 14.34
CA SER A 567 -11.16 -31.45 14.86
C SER A 567 -10.60 -30.03 14.86
N ALA A 568 -9.54 -29.77 15.64
CA ALA A 568 -8.85 -28.48 15.62
C ALA A 568 -8.24 -28.13 14.24
N VAL A 569 -7.89 -29.15 13.43
CA VAL A 569 -7.42 -28.97 12.05
C VAL A 569 -8.55 -28.43 11.18
N GLN A 570 -9.73 -29.06 11.22
CA GLN A 570 -10.91 -28.58 10.48
C GLN A 570 -11.34 -27.17 10.91
N VAL A 571 -11.15 -26.78 12.18
CA VAL A 571 -11.39 -25.40 12.63
C VAL A 571 -10.43 -24.41 11.93
N ALA A 572 -9.14 -24.75 11.84
CA ALA A 572 -8.15 -23.94 11.12
C ALA A 572 -8.43 -23.88 9.59
N ASP A 573 -8.84 -25.00 8.99
CA ASP A 573 -9.20 -25.08 7.56
C ASP A 573 -10.43 -24.21 7.22
N VAL A 574 -11.42 -24.16 8.11
CA VAL A 574 -12.57 -23.25 7.98
C VAL A 574 -12.10 -21.80 8.05
N ILE A 575 -11.24 -21.43 9.01
CA ILE A 575 -10.71 -20.06 9.11
C ILE A 575 -9.97 -19.66 7.82
N GLN A 576 -9.15 -20.54 7.25
CA GLN A 576 -8.51 -20.27 5.94
C GLN A 576 -9.51 -20.16 4.79
N SER A 577 -10.57 -20.97 4.79
CA SER A 577 -11.65 -20.88 3.80
C SER A 577 -12.33 -19.50 3.81
N PHE A 578 -12.57 -18.93 5.00
CA PHE A 578 -13.03 -17.55 5.14
C PHE A 578 -11.98 -16.51 4.68
N VAL A 579 -10.69 -16.68 5.03
CA VAL A 579 -9.61 -15.76 4.62
C VAL A 579 -9.45 -15.71 3.10
N ILE A 580 -9.50 -16.87 2.42
CA ILE A 580 -9.47 -16.96 0.96
C ILE A 580 -10.71 -16.28 0.36
N SER A 581 -11.90 -16.58 0.89
CA SER A 581 -13.15 -15.97 0.44
C SER A 581 -13.17 -14.44 0.62
N ALA A 582 -12.61 -13.93 1.71
CA ALA A 582 -12.51 -12.50 1.98
C ALA A 582 -11.53 -11.79 1.03
N ARG A 583 -10.37 -12.38 0.73
CA ARG A 583 -9.46 -11.86 -0.30
C ARG A 583 -10.12 -11.83 -1.67
N ASN A 584 -10.79 -12.92 -2.07
CA ASN A 584 -11.55 -12.98 -3.30
C ASN A 584 -12.67 -11.93 -3.35
N ALA A 585 -13.30 -11.58 -2.23
CA ALA A 585 -14.28 -10.49 -2.16
C ALA A 585 -13.63 -9.12 -2.43
N ILE A 586 -12.50 -8.81 -1.82
CA ILE A 586 -11.78 -7.57 -2.09
C ILE A 586 -11.25 -7.53 -3.54
N ASP A 587 -10.83 -8.66 -4.11
CA ASP A 587 -10.41 -8.78 -5.51
C ASP A 587 -11.60 -8.64 -6.50
N ALA A 588 -12.82 -9.01 -6.09
CA ALA A 588 -14.06 -8.70 -6.81
C ALA A 588 -14.47 -7.22 -6.69
N GLY A 589 -13.82 -6.45 -5.80
CA GLY A 589 -14.04 -5.02 -5.62
C GLY A 589 -14.97 -4.64 -4.46
N PHE A 590 -15.45 -5.59 -3.64
CA PHE A 590 -16.33 -5.27 -2.50
C PHE A 590 -15.66 -4.26 -1.54
N ASP A 591 -16.46 -3.36 -0.98
CA ASP A 591 -16.01 -2.37 0.01
C ASP A 591 -15.53 -3.04 1.30
N GLY A 592 -16.13 -4.20 1.62
CA GLY A 592 -15.70 -5.07 2.71
C GLY A 592 -16.50 -6.38 2.78
N VAL A 593 -16.33 -7.10 3.90
CA VAL A 593 -17.00 -8.38 4.15
C VAL A 593 -17.67 -8.41 5.53
N GLU A 594 -18.78 -9.13 5.61
CA GLU A 594 -19.50 -9.37 6.87
C GLU A 594 -19.44 -10.85 7.23
N ILE A 595 -18.93 -11.19 8.42
CA ILE A 595 -18.91 -12.55 8.95
C ILE A 595 -20.28 -12.88 9.54
N HIS A 596 -20.92 -13.94 9.04
CA HIS A 596 -22.23 -14.39 9.53
C HIS A 596 -22.14 -15.16 10.86
N GLY A 597 -21.99 -14.44 11.97
CA GLY A 597 -22.01 -14.95 13.36
C GLY A 597 -23.40 -15.10 13.99
N ALA A 598 -24.39 -15.51 13.20
CA ALA A 598 -25.81 -15.40 13.56
C ALA A 598 -26.66 -16.53 12.96
N ASN A 599 -27.94 -16.57 13.35
CA ASN A 599 -29.01 -17.42 12.81
C ASN A 599 -28.72 -18.93 12.88
N GLY A 600 -27.88 -19.37 13.80
CA GLY A 600 -27.58 -20.80 14.02
C GLY A 600 -26.63 -21.44 13.00
N TYR A 601 -25.94 -20.65 12.18
CA TYR A 601 -24.86 -21.12 11.30
C TYR A 601 -23.53 -21.29 12.04
N LEU A 602 -22.48 -21.79 11.38
CA LEU A 602 -21.32 -22.39 12.06
C LEU A 602 -20.66 -21.51 13.14
N VAL A 603 -20.49 -20.21 12.87
CA VAL A 603 -19.91 -19.27 13.85
C VAL A 603 -20.81 -19.13 15.09
N ASP A 604 -22.12 -19.01 14.91
CA ASP A 604 -23.11 -18.95 16.00
C ASP A 604 -23.20 -20.29 16.76
N GLN A 605 -23.08 -21.42 16.05
CA GLN A 605 -23.03 -22.75 16.65
C GLN A 605 -21.87 -22.88 17.65
N PHE A 606 -20.72 -22.25 17.38
CA PHE A 606 -19.59 -22.20 18.32
C PHE A 606 -19.86 -21.28 19.52
N LEU A 607 -20.53 -20.14 19.32
CA LEU A 607 -20.84 -19.19 20.41
C LEU A 607 -21.79 -19.79 21.45
N GLN A 608 -22.81 -20.53 21.02
CA GLN A 608 -23.91 -20.95 21.90
C GLN A 608 -23.72 -22.33 22.52
N GLU A 609 -24.02 -22.45 23.81
CA GLU A 609 -23.80 -23.69 24.57
C GLU A 609 -24.77 -24.83 24.23
N GLY A 610 -25.96 -24.51 23.72
CA GLY A 610 -26.90 -25.51 23.21
C GLY A 610 -26.38 -26.31 22.00
N SER A 611 -25.40 -25.76 21.27
CA SER A 611 -24.76 -26.39 20.11
C SER A 611 -23.27 -26.73 20.32
N ASN A 612 -22.60 -26.08 21.28
CA ASN A 612 -21.19 -26.30 21.58
C ASN A 612 -20.99 -26.88 23.00
N GLN A 613 -20.78 -28.20 23.04
CA GLN A 613 -20.48 -29.00 24.22
C GLN A 613 -19.03 -29.51 24.20
N ARG A 614 -18.11 -28.77 23.54
CA ARG A 614 -16.69 -29.14 23.50
C ARG A 614 -16.01 -28.95 24.85
N THR A 615 -15.04 -29.81 25.13
CA THR A 615 -14.19 -29.75 26.32
C THR A 615 -12.76 -29.25 26.03
N ASP A 616 -12.47 -28.90 24.78
CA ASP A 616 -11.19 -28.35 24.35
C ASP A 616 -11.17 -26.80 24.43
N GLY A 617 -10.13 -26.18 23.87
CA GLY A 617 -10.00 -24.73 23.83
C GLY A 617 -11.12 -23.96 23.12
N TYR A 618 -12.04 -24.65 22.42
CA TYR A 618 -13.16 -24.05 21.71
C TYR A 618 -14.53 -24.25 22.39
N GLY A 619 -14.59 -24.81 23.61
CA GLY A 619 -15.85 -24.88 24.37
C GLY A 619 -15.70 -24.87 25.89
N GLY A 620 -16.78 -25.22 26.59
CA GLY A 620 -16.88 -25.27 28.05
C GLY A 620 -17.04 -23.91 28.73
N SER A 621 -16.25 -22.90 28.34
CA SER A 621 -16.35 -21.52 28.88
C SER A 621 -16.75 -20.51 27.82
N ILE A 622 -17.31 -19.36 28.25
CA ILE A 622 -17.70 -18.24 27.37
C ILE A 622 -16.54 -17.82 26.46
N THR A 623 -15.36 -17.56 27.04
CA THR A 623 -14.13 -17.21 26.33
C THR A 623 -13.73 -18.25 25.27
N ASN A 624 -13.86 -19.54 25.58
CA ASN A 624 -13.51 -20.60 24.64
C ASN A 624 -14.54 -20.71 23.51
N ARG A 625 -15.84 -20.53 23.79
CA ARG A 625 -16.89 -20.49 22.76
C ARG A 625 -16.72 -19.29 21.81
N SER A 626 -16.33 -18.12 22.34
CA SER A 626 -15.96 -16.95 21.54
C SER A 626 -14.70 -17.13 20.71
N ARG A 627 -13.78 -18.04 21.09
CA ARG A 627 -12.44 -18.16 20.49
C ARG A 627 -12.48 -18.35 18.98
N PHE A 628 -13.41 -19.16 18.47
CA PHE A 628 -13.53 -19.40 17.03
C PHE A 628 -13.89 -18.12 16.27
N ALA A 629 -14.91 -17.38 16.73
CA ALA A 629 -15.31 -16.12 16.12
C ALA A 629 -14.20 -15.07 16.17
N VAL A 630 -13.45 -15.00 17.29
CA VAL A 630 -12.36 -14.03 17.47
C VAL A 630 -11.18 -14.34 16.56
N GLN A 631 -10.71 -15.60 16.53
CA GLN A 631 -9.63 -16.02 15.62
C GLN A 631 -9.99 -15.86 14.14
N LEU A 632 -11.27 -16.04 13.82
CA LEU A 632 -11.79 -15.77 12.48
C LEU A 632 -11.74 -14.28 12.14
N LEU A 633 -12.13 -13.39 13.06
CA LEU A 633 -12.06 -11.94 12.87
C LEU A 633 -10.61 -11.44 12.79
N GLU A 634 -9.71 -11.95 13.64
CA GLU A 634 -8.27 -11.67 13.59
C GLU A 634 -7.70 -12.06 12.21
N ALA A 635 -7.87 -13.32 11.79
CA ALA A 635 -7.29 -13.83 10.56
C ALA A 635 -7.84 -13.17 9.28
N VAL A 636 -9.13 -12.81 9.26
CA VAL A 636 -9.73 -12.07 8.13
C VAL A 636 -9.29 -10.60 8.18
N GLY A 637 -9.27 -9.98 9.36
CA GLY A 637 -8.83 -8.59 9.53
C GLY A 637 -7.38 -8.37 9.12
N ASP A 638 -6.48 -9.29 9.46
CA ASP A 638 -5.09 -9.31 8.97
C ASP A 638 -4.98 -9.47 7.44
N ALA A 639 -5.97 -10.13 6.82
CA ALA A 639 -5.96 -10.43 5.38
C ALA A 639 -6.51 -9.30 4.50
N ILE A 640 -7.46 -8.49 4.98
CA ILE A 640 -8.14 -7.44 4.19
C ILE A 640 -8.17 -6.04 4.83
N GLY A 641 -7.78 -5.93 6.11
CA GLY A 641 -7.94 -4.74 6.95
C GLY A 641 -9.22 -4.82 7.81
N PHE A 642 -9.08 -4.58 9.12
CA PHE A 642 -10.20 -4.51 10.07
C PHE A 642 -11.24 -3.44 9.68
N ASP A 643 -10.80 -2.38 9.00
CA ASP A 643 -11.62 -1.32 8.44
C ASP A 643 -12.58 -1.74 7.31
N ARG A 644 -12.49 -3.01 6.88
CA ARG A 644 -13.33 -3.64 5.84
C ARG A 644 -14.00 -4.92 6.34
N LEU A 645 -13.93 -5.19 7.63
CA LEU A 645 -14.48 -6.38 8.27
C LEU A 645 -15.68 -5.99 9.13
N ALA A 646 -16.73 -6.79 9.13
CA ALA A 646 -17.88 -6.63 10.00
C ALA A 646 -18.34 -7.97 10.58
N LEU A 647 -19.12 -7.91 11.66
CA LEU A 647 -19.67 -9.09 12.34
C LEU A 647 -21.18 -8.96 12.49
N ARG A 648 -21.92 -10.00 12.09
CA ARG A 648 -23.37 -10.10 12.32
C ARG A 648 -23.70 -11.07 13.44
N LEU A 649 -24.52 -10.67 14.41
CA LEU A 649 -24.95 -11.47 15.56
C LEU A 649 -26.48 -11.46 15.71
N SER A 650 -27.06 -12.53 16.28
CA SER A 650 -28.50 -12.62 16.58
C SER A 650 -28.75 -13.15 18.00
N PRO A 651 -28.46 -12.36 19.06
CA PRO A 651 -28.36 -12.87 20.42
C PRO A 651 -29.60 -13.62 20.94
N TRP A 652 -30.77 -13.15 20.54
CA TRP A 652 -32.07 -13.62 21.04
C TRP A 652 -32.74 -14.66 20.12
N SER A 653 -32.14 -15.00 18.98
CA SER A 653 -32.78 -15.88 17.99
C SER A 653 -32.73 -17.34 18.41
N THR A 654 -33.89 -18.01 18.38
CA THR A 654 -34.03 -19.46 18.61
C THR A 654 -33.97 -20.28 17.32
N PHE A 655 -33.70 -19.63 16.18
CA PHE A 655 -33.68 -20.26 14.85
C PHE A 655 -32.64 -21.39 14.80
N GLN A 656 -32.93 -22.47 14.06
CA GLN A 656 -32.05 -23.63 13.93
C GLN A 656 -31.60 -24.26 15.28
N GLY A 657 -32.47 -24.22 16.29
CA GLY A 657 -32.20 -24.79 17.62
C GLY A 657 -31.11 -24.04 18.38
N MET A 658 -31.04 -22.72 18.18
CA MET A 658 -30.28 -21.78 19.02
C MET A 658 -31.11 -21.34 20.24
N GLY A 659 -30.49 -20.54 21.11
CA GLY A 659 -31.10 -19.96 22.30
C GLY A 659 -30.37 -20.39 23.57
N MET A 660 -30.23 -19.44 24.50
CA MET A 660 -29.68 -19.64 25.85
C MET A 660 -30.53 -18.86 26.86
N GLY A 661 -30.34 -19.11 28.16
CA GLY A 661 -30.99 -18.32 29.21
C GLY A 661 -30.55 -16.86 29.15
N LYS A 662 -31.43 -15.91 29.55
CA LYS A 662 -31.19 -14.45 29.38
C LYS A 662 -29.82 -13.96 29.86
N GLU A 663 -29.40 -14.39 31.04
CA GLU A 663 -28.11 -14.03 31.64
C GLU A 663 -26.93 -14.63 30.86
N ALA A 664 -27.03 -15.89 30.46
CA ALA A 664 -26.03 -16.58 29.65
C ALA A 664 -25.90 -15.96 28.25
N THR A 665 -27.01 -15.54 27.64
CA THR A 665 -27.02 -14.79 26.37
C THR A 665 -26.27 -13.47 26.51
N ILE A 666 -26.62 -12.63 27.49
CA ILE A 666 -25.95 -11.35 27.70
C ILE A 666 -24.44 -11.57 27.94
N ALA A 667 -24.07 -12.53 28.80
CA ALA A 667 -22.67 -12.81 29.12
C ALA A 667 -21.89 -13.33 27.89
N GLN A 668 -22.45 -14.26 27.12
CA GLN A 668 -21.80 -14.84 25.95
C GLN A 668 -21.61 -13.81 24.82
N PHE A 669 -22.67 -13.04 24.51
CA PHE A 669 -22.62 -12.06 23.43
C PHE A 669 -21.81 -10.82 23.83
N SER A 670 -21.77 -10.44 25.11
CA SER A 670 -20.89 -9.34 25.58
C SER A 670 -19.40 -9.67 25.46
N ASP A 671 -18.99 -10.92 25.69
CA ASP A 671 -17.57 -11.32 25.53
C ASP A 671 -17.10 -11.23 24.05
N VAL A 672 -17.88 -11.76 23.10
CA VAL A 672 -17.51 -11.67 21.67
C VAL A 672 -17.60 -10.22 21.15
N ILE A 673 -18.58 -9.43 21.60
CA ILE A 673 -18.68 -8.00 21.22
C ILE A 673 -17.49 -7.20 21.77
N SER A 674 -17.08 -7.43 23.03
CA SER A 674 -15.93 -6.74 23.63
C SER A 674 -14.63 -7.05 22.87
N ARG A 675 -14.41 -8.32 22.50
CA ARG A 675 -13.23 -8.72 21.72
C ARG A 675 -13.26 -8.17 20.30
N ALA A 676 -14.42 -8.14 19.64
CA ALA A 676 -14.57 -7.51 18.33
C ALA A 676 -14.33 -5.99 18.40
N GLN A 677 -14.67 -5.35 19.52
CA GLN A 677 -14.45 -3.92 19.77
C GLN A 677 -12.96 -3.59 19.91
N ASP A 678 -12.16 -4.47 20.52
CA ASP A 678 -10.70 -4.33 20.61
C ASP A 678 -10.00 -4.43 19.24
N LEU A 679 -10.61 -5.17 18.30
CA LEU A 679 -10.13 -5.29 16.90
C LEU A 679 -10.52 -4.08 16.02
N ASN A 680 -11.39 -3.18 16.49
CA ASN A 680 -11.86 -2.00 15.77
C ASN A 680 -12.40 -2.31 14.35
N ILE A 681 -13.24 -3.35 14.24
CA ILE A 681 -13.91 -3.73 12.98
C ILE A 681 -14.92 -2.66 12.52
N ALA A 682 -15.22 -2.61 11.22
CA ALA A 682 -15.99 -1.55 10.58
C ALA A 682 -17.39 -1.32 11.18
N TYR A 683 -18.14 -2.38 11.46
CA TYR A 683 -19.44 -2.29 12.16
C TYR A 683 -19.86 -3.61 12.81
N LEU A 684 -20.79 -3.48 13.75
CA LEU A 684 -21.52 -4.59 14.36
C LEU A 684 -22.96 -4.61 13.83
N HIS A 685 -23.43 -5.76 13.32
CA HIS A 685 -24.79 -5.92 12.79
C HIS A 685 -25.61 -6.84 13.72
N LEU A 686 -26.67 -6.31 14.30
CA LEU A 686 -27.51 -7.00 15.28
C LEU A 686 -28.90 -7.33 14.70
N VAL A 687 -29.40 -8.53 15.01
CA VAL A 687 -30.76 -8.97 14.67
C VAL A 687 -31.66 -8.90 15.90
N GLU A 688 -32.78 -8.19 15.77
CA GLU A 688 -33.82 -8.01 16.79
C GLU A 688 -34.49 -9.31 17.24
N SER A 689 -34.87 -9.39 18.51
CA SER A 689 -35.53 -10.56 19.12
C SER A 689 -36.85 -10.95 18.46
N ARG A 690 -37.54 -9.97 17.85
CA ARG A 690 -38.78 -10.16 17.08
C ARG A 690 -38.60 -10.87 15.74
N VAL A 691 -37.37 -11.29 15.37
CA VAL A 691 -37.11 -12.04 14.13
C VAL A 691 -36.37 -13.33 14.41
N THR A 692 -36.95 -14.42 13.93
CA THR A 692 -36.37 -15.77 14.00
C THR A 692 -36.16 -16.27 12.56
N GLY A 693 -34.93 -16.19 12.07
CA GLY A 693 -34.58 -16.53 10.69
C GLY A 693 -35.23 -15.58 9.68
N ASN A 694 -36.34 -16.01 9.06
CA ASN A 694 -37.11 -15.24 8.09
C ASN A 694 -38.55 -14.92 8.53
N GLU A 695 -38.89 -15.18 9.80
CA GLU A 695 -40.23 -14.97 10.38
C GLU A 695 -40.25 -13.92 11.48
N ASP A 696 -41.42 -13.31 11.70
CA ASP A 696 -41.66 -12.42 12.85
C ASP A 696 -42.13 -13.25 14.04
N THR A 697 -41.66 -12.89 15.23
CA THR A 697 -42.01 -13.52 16.51
C THR A 697 -42.36 -12.47 17.56
N GLY A 698 -43.01 -12.89 18.64
CA GLY A 698 -43.36 -12.02 19.77
C GLY A 698 -42.21 -11.69 20.72
N GLY A 699 -40.97 -11.66 20.23
CA GLY A 699 -39.77 -11.36 21.03
C GLY A 699 -39.86 -9.97 21.68
N SER A 700 -39.39 -9.88 22.92
CA SER A 700 -39.48 -8.67 23.76
C SER A 700 -38.13 -8.24 24.36
N GLU A 701 -37.11 -9.07 24.16
CA GLU A 701 -35.75 -8.89 24.64
C GLU A 701 -35.05 -7.80 23.84
N SER A 702 -34.46 -6.82 24.53
CA SER A 702 -33.82 -5.67 23.90
C SER A 702 -32.36 -5.95 23.49
N LEU A 703 -31.90 -5.23 22.47
CA LEU A 703 -30.50 -5.19 22.04
C LEU A 703 -29.65 -4.15 22.80
N ASP A 704 -30.23 -3.39 23.75
CA ASP A 704 -29.55 -2.29 24.47
C ASP A 704 -28.18 -2.69 25.04
N PHE A 705 -28.05 -3.91 25.58
CA PHE A 705 -26.79 -4.38 26.16
C PHE A 705 -25.65 -4.41 25.12
N ALA A 706 -25.95 -4.79 23.88
CA ALA A 706 -25.01 -4.85 22.77
C ALA A 706 -24.75 -3.46 22.17
N ILE A 707 -25.81 -2.66 21.99
CA ILE A 707 -25.73 -1.31 21.42
C ILE A 707 -24.98 -0.34 22.35
N ASN A 708 -25.09 -0.51 23.67
CA ASN A 708 -24.38 0.31 24.66
C ASN A 708 -22.92 -0.15 24.89
N LEU A 709 -22.62 -1.43 24.66
CA LEU A 709 -21.27 -1.99 24.81
C LEU A 709 -20.37 -1.66 23.61
N TRP A 710 -20.91 -1.78 22.40
CA TRP A 710 -20.21 -1.44 21.16
C TRP A 710 -20.11 0.08 20.97
N LYS A 711 -18.94 0.61 20.60
CA LYS A 711 -18.71 2.06 20.45
C LYS A 711 -18.78 2.55 19.01
N GLY A 712 -18.42 1.72 18.04
CA GLY A 712 -18.47 2.06 16.60
C GLY A 712 -19.89 2.10 16.02
N SER A 713 -19.97 2.08 14.70
CA SER A 713 -21.22 2.04 13.93
C SER A 713 -21.99 0.74 14.14
N VAL A 714 -23.32 0.81 14.22
CA VAL A 714 -24.21 -0.35 14.41
C VAL A 714 -25.21 -0.44 13.25
N LEU A 715 -25.37 -1.64 12.69
CA LEU A 715 -26.50 -1.98 11.84
C LEU A 715 -27.54 -2.76 12.65
N VAL A 716 -28.81 -2.36 12.62
CA VAL A 716 -29.91 -3.08 13.28
C VAL A 716 -30.86 -3.65 12.23
N ALA A 717 -31.27 -4.90 12.40
CA ALA A 717 -32.15 -5.61 11.49
C ALA A 717 -33.30 -6.30 12.23
N GLY A 718 -34.51 -6.24 11.67
CA GLY A 718 -35.59 -7.15 12.03
C GLY A 718 -36.89 -6.47 12.42
N GLY A 719 -37.95 -6.72 11.66
CA GLY A 719 -39.32 -6.27 11.98
C GLY A 719 -39.53 -4.75 12.11
N HIS A 720 -38.59 -3.92 11.63
CA HIS A 720 -38.73 -2.46 11.62
C HIS A 720 -39.69 -1.98 10.53
N THR A 721 -40.48 -0.97 10.87
CA THR A 721 -41.18 -0.09 9.91
C THR A 721 -40.38 1.21 9.76
N PRO A 722 -40.66 2.07 8.77
CA PRO A 722 -40.01 3.37 8.66
C PRO A 722 -40.16 4.24 9.93
N GLU A 723 -41.31 4.13 10.59
CA GLU A 723 -41.61 4.84 11.83
C GLU A 723 -40.81 4.27 13.00
N SER A 724 -40.79 2.95 13.21
CA SER A 724 -40.02 2.36 14.31
C SER A 724 -38.50 2.47 14.11
N ALA A 725 -38.04 2.57 12.87
CA ALA A 725 -36.65 2.91 12.56
C ALA A 725 -36.31 4.35 12.95
N ARG A 726 -37.20 5.31 12.67
CA ARG A 726 -37.03 6.70 13.11
C ARG A 726 -36.99 6.81 14.64
N THR A 727 -37.94 6.19 15.34
CA THR A 727 -37.95 6.16 16.82
C THR A 727 -36.70 5.49 17.40
N LEU A 728 -36.15 4.45 16.77
CA LEU A 728 -34.88 3.84 17.23
C LEU A 728 -33.71 4.84 17.15
N VAL A 729 -33.57 5.53 16.02
CA VAL A 729 -32.41 6.40 15.73
C VAL A 729 -32.51 7.77 16.40
N ASP A 730 -33.68 8.40 16.35
CA ASP A 730 -33.87 9.80 16.77
C ASP A 730 -34.26 9.92 18.25
N GLU A 731 -35.02 8.95 18.79
CA GLU A 731 -35.59 9.02 20.15
C GLU A 731 -34.91 8.04 21.13
N THR A 732 -34.64 6.80 20.71
CA THR A 732 -34.14 5.74 21.60
C THR A 732 -32.62 5.84 21.79
N PHE A 733 -31.87 6.09 20.72
CA PHE A 733 -30.41 6.20 20.72
C PHE A 733 -29.89 7.49 20.06
N PRO A 734 -30.34 8.68 20.52
CA PRO A 734 -29.96 9.96 19.92
C PRO A 734 -28.44 10.13 19.89
N GLY A 735 -27.91 10.53 18.73
CA GLY A 735 -26.47 10.76 18.52
C GLY A 735 -25.61 9.51 18.35
N ARG A 736 -26.18 8.29 18.46
CA ARG A 736 -25.45 7.06 18.07
C ARG A 736 -25.41 6.93 16.55
N ASP A 737 -24.37 6.27 16.05
CA ASP A 737 -24.29 5.91 14.64
C ASP A 737 -24.96 4.57 14.36
N ILE A 738 -26.27 4.64 14.09
CA ILE A 738 -27.14 3.49 13.86
C ILE A 738 -27.75 3.58 12.47
N MET A 739 -27.58 2.51 11.70
CA MET A 739 -28.27 2.28 10.43
C MET A 739 -29.32 1.19 10.61
N VAL A 740 -30.55 1.41 10.13
CA VAL A 740 -31.61 0.41 10.17
C VAL A 740 -31.73 -0.29 8.82
N THR A 741 -31.80 -1.63 8.85
CA THR A 741 -31.79 -2.45 7.64
C THR A 741 -33.10 -3.22 7.45
N PHE A 742 -33.62 -3.22 6.22
CA PHE A 742 -35.01 -3.61 5.92
C PHE A 742 -35.13 -4.78 4.94
N GLY A 743 -34.93 -6.00 5.43
CA GLY A 743 -34.89 -7.20 4.58
C GLY A 743 -36.11 -7.40 3.65
N ARG A 744 -37.26 -7.77 4.23
CA ARG A 744 -38.47 -8.09 3.44
C ARG A 744 -39.06 -6.91 2.67
N LEU A 745 -38.79 -5.66 3.10
CA LEU A 745 -39.24 -4.48 2.37
C LEU A 745 -38.37 -4.25 1.14
N PHE A 746 -37.03 -4.35 1.22
CA PHE A 746 -36.14 -4.28 0.05
C PHE A 746 -36.38 -5.40 -0.97
N VAL A 747 -36.84 -6.59 -0.54
CA VAL A 747 -37.27 -7.64 -1.49
C VAL A 747 -38.36 -7.11 -2.44
N ALA A 748 -39.36 -6.42 -1.91
CA ALA A 748 -40.55 -5.99 -2.67
C ALA A 748 -40.50 -4.54 -3.19
N ASN A 749 -39.58 -3.73 -2.71
CA ASN A 749 -39.47 -2.31 -3.01
C ASN A 749 -38.02 -2.04 -3.46
N PRO A 750 -37.73 -2.04 -4.77
CA PRO A 750 -36.37 -1.72 -5.25
C PRO A 750 -35.98 -0.29 -4.87
N ASP A 751 -36.93 0.63 -4.91
CA ASP A 751 -36.84 2.04 -4.56
C ASP A 751 -37.19 2.35 -3.09
N LEU A 752 -36.97 1.41 -2.16
CA LEU A 752 -37.44 1.55 -0.76
C LEU A 752 -37.02 2.88 -0.09
N VAL A 753 -35.77 3.29 -0.28
CA VAL A 753 -35.23 4.54 0.30
C VAL A 753 -36.01 5.76 -0.18
N PHE A 754 -36.27 5.85 -1.49
CA PHE A 754 -37.05 6.92 -2.09
C PHE A 754 -38.48 6.91 -1.54
N ARG A 755 -39.13 5.74 -1.47
CA ARG A 755 -40.48 5.64 -0.91
C ARG A 755 -40.58 6.09 0.54
N ILE A 756 -39.60 5.73 1.37
CA ILE A 756 -39.54 6.16 2.78
C ILE A 756 -39.36 7.69 2.86
N ARG A 757 -38.51 8.28 2.01
CA ARG A 757 -38.26 9.73 1.98
C ARG A 757 -39.51 10.52 1.56
N GLU A 758 -40.20 10.06 0.51
CA GLU A 758 -41.37 10.74 -0.06
C GLU A 758 -42.72 10.32 0.59
N GLY A 759 -42.72 9.42 1.57
CA GLY A 759 -43.94 8.90 2.20
C GLY A 759 -44.82 8.03 1.29
N ILE A 760 -44.24 7.43 0.25
CA ILE A 760 -44.95 6.62 -0.75
C ILE A 760 -45.29 5.24 -0.18
N LYS A 761 -46.50 4.76 -0.50
CA LYS A 761 -46.99 3.44 -0.11
C LYS A 761 -46.06 2.31 -0.59
N LEU A 762 -45.68 1.43 0.34
CA LEU A 762 -44.81 0.29 0.07
C LEU A 762 -45.57 -0.86 -0.61
N ASN A 763 -44.89 -1.51 -1.55
CA ASN A 763 -45.29 -2.78 -2.15
C ASN A 763 -45.33 -3.88 -1.09
N ARG A 764 -46.31 -4.80 -1.18
CA ARG A 764 -46.38 -5.98 -0.31
C ARG A 764 -45.45 -7.08 -0.84
N TYR A 765 -44.62 -7.63 0.04
CA TYR A 765 -43.81 -8.80 -0.26
C TYR A 765 -44.67 -10.07 -0.33
N LYS A 766 -44.16 -11.06 -1.07
CA LYS A 766 -44.81 -12.35 -1.36
C LYS A 766 -43.83 -13.46 -1.01
N ARG A 767 -44.11 -14.20 0.07
CA ARG A 767 -43.16 -15.16 0.68
C ARG A 767 -42.85 -16.33 -0.25
N GLU A 768 -43.80 -16.72 -1.10
CA GLU A 768 -43.69 -17.84 -2.04
C GLU A 768 -42.56 -17.66 -3.07
N TYR A 769 -42.09 -16.42 -3.33
CA TYR A 769 -40.97 -16.15 -4.24
C TYR A 769 -39.63 -15.87 -3.53
N PHE A 770 -39.56 -15.95 -2.20
CA PHE A 770 -38.32 -15.66 -1.47
C PHE A 770 -37.20 -16.62 -1.91
N TYR A 771 -37.49 -17.91 -2.06
CA TYR A 771 -36.52 -18.96 -2.41
C TYR A 771 -36.79 -19.65 -3.76
N ALA A 772 -37.74 -19.14 -4.55
CA ALA A 772 -38.06 -19.68 -5.88
C ALA A 772 -36.93 -19.40 -6.91
N GLY A 773 -36.89 -20.16 -8.01
CA GLY A 773 -35.98 -19.88 -9.13
C GLY A 773 -36.47 -18.75 -10.04
N GLY A 774 -35.56 -18.19 -10.85
CA GLY A 774 -35.88 -17.23 -11.91
C GLY A 774 -36.18 -15.80 -11.44
N SER A 775 -36.70 -14.99 -12.37
CA SER A 775 -36.93 -13.53 -12.23
C SER A 775 -38.21 -13.15 -11.48
N ARG A 776 -39.18 -14.06 -11.36
CA ARG A 776 -40.49 -13.79 -10.74
C ARG A 776 -40.39 -13.68 -9.21
N GLY A 777 -41.01 -12.64 -8.66
CA GLY A 777 -40.81 -12.17 -7.28
C GLY A 777 -39.35 -11.83 -6.94
N TYR A 778 -38.58 -11.41 -7.94
CA TYR A 778 -37.16 -11.05 -7.81
C TYR A 778 -36.87 -9.71 -8.50
N LEU A 779 -37.11 -9.65 -9.82
CA LEU A 779 -36.88 -8.48 -10.68
C LEU A 779 -38.18 -7.75 -11.08
N ASP A 780 -39.33 -8.40 -10.93
CA ASP A 780 -40.67 -7.97 -11.36
C ASP A 780 -41.43 -7.12 -10.32
N TYR A 781 -40.77 -6.73 -9.23
CA TYR A 781 -41.34 -5.79 -8.26
C TYR A 781 -41.25 -4.36 -8.81
N PRO A 782 -42.38 -3.64 -9.00
CA PRO A 782 -42.36 -2.35 -9.66
C PRO A 782 -41.77 -1.26 -8.77
N PHE A 783 -41.01 -0.36 -9.41
CA PHE A 783 -40.70 0.97 -8.88
C PHE A 783 -41.99 1.77 -8.62
N SER A 784 -41.93 2.82 -7.80
CA SER A 784 -43.08 3.73 -7.63
C SER A 784 -43.28 4.55 -8.90
N GLU A 785 -44.53 4.90 -9.21
CA GLU A 785 -44.88 5.72 -10.39
C GLU A 785 -44.22 7.11 -10.36
N SER A 786 -43.86 7.59 -9.16
CA SER A 786 -43.14 8.85 -8.93
C SER A 786 -41.61 8.70 -8.95
N PHE A 787 -41.07 7.48 -9.10
CA PHE A 787 -39.63 7.28 -9.23
C PHE A 787 -39.17 7.78 -10.60
N PRO A 788 -38.16 8.67 -10.69
CA PRO A 788 -37.67 9.15 -11.97
C PRO A 788 -37.18 7.99 -12.85
N ALA A 789 -37.68 7.91 -14.09
CA ALA A 789 -37.09 7.01 -15.08
C ALA A 789 -35.65 7.48 -15.38
N HIS A 790 -34.69 6.56 -15.24
CA HIS A 790 -33.28 6.77 -15.57
C HIS A 790 -32.99 6.49 -17.05
#